data_AF-A0A0P0WVA0-F1
#
_entry.id   AF-A0A0P0WVA0-F1
#
_cell.length_a   1.000
_cell.length_b   1.000
_cell.length_c   1.000
_cell.angle_alpha   90.00
_cell.angle_beta   90.00
_cell.angle_gamma   90.00
#
_symmetry.space_group_name_H-M   'P 1'
#
loop_
_entity.id
_entity.type
_entity.pdbx_description
1 polymer ?
#
loop_
_entity_poly.entity_id
_entity_poly.type
_entity_poly.pdbx_seq_one_letter_code
_entity_poly.pdbx_strand_id
1 'polypeptide(L)'
;LDCSTTFNEAWSLRVDLLTKLGEKHALHDFVSTLSMRCSYLLVNKEYVKEILSEASDQKSTGNTKLMSSCMDLLTAVSSFFPSLLSGLEEDIIELLKEDNELLKEGIAHVLSKAGGNIREQLASSSSITLLLERLCLEGTRKQAKYSVHALAAITKDDGLMSLSVLYKRLVDLLEEKKVHLPSILQSLGCIAQIAMPIFETRGEEIINFITKKILDCNDDSGDVSAHKSEWSDSTQSCLLKIYGIKTLVKSCQPCKDAQAHPGIEKLMGILKNILTYGDISANMISSTIDKAHLRLAAAKAVLRLSRQWDHKVPVDVFYLTLRISQDDVPQVRKLFLSKVHQYIKERALDAKYACAFLLAMDDYHAPQYEEFKHNIIEVAQICQQVKMRQLSVQAETNVLTAYPEYMISYLVHALSHDPSCPNIEEHEDVEAFGPIYWRLHLLLLILLGEEGLQHSVPGMKKESFTTIVSIFKSIKYSQDVVDVNKTKTLHAICDLGILIGKKLCQEQINISEAQTVSLPSQLYAPVQKDQNENSVESDEQIWPGCENVLAHFEALMTAKSAEVESPKDKMLIDETDEFGNEVPLGKIVKILKSQGAKKAGRKQKTKSGSINMEKDDDVLGLVREINLDNQENLGESEKSKPKKKRMDAKESND
;
A
#
# COMPACT_ATOMS: atom_id res chain seq x y z
N LEU A 1 2.89 16.18 29.80
CA LEU A 1 3.45 14.93 29.23
C LEU A 1 2.89 13.71 29.95
N ASP A 2 2.40 13.83 31.18
CA ASP A 2 1.51 12.81 31.76
C ASP A 2 0.14 12.86 31.06
N CYS A 3 -0.48 11.71 30.82
CA CYS A 3 -1.81 11.56 30.24
C CYS A 3 -2.94 11.82 31.26
N SER A 4 -2.62 11.93 32.55
CA SER A 4 -3.55 12.36 33.60
C SER A 4 -3.87 13.85 33.58
N THR A 5 -3.02 14.67 32.94
CA THR A 5 -3.09 16.13 32.95
C THR A 5 -4.29 16.64 32.15
N THR A 6 -5.11 17.52 32.74
CA THR A 6 -6.23 18.21 32.06
C THR A 6 -5.74 19.21 31.03
N PHE A 7 -6.62 19.68 30.13
CA PHE A 7 -6.28 20.73 29.16
C PHE A 7 -5.74 21.99 29.86
N ASN A 8 -6.44 22.45 30.91
CA ASN A 8 -6.10 23.67 31.64
C ASN A 8 -4.74 23.58 32.36
N GLU A 9 -4.42 22.43 32.96
CA GLU A 9 -3.11 22.19 33.58
C GLU A 9 -2.00 22.10 32.52
N ALA A 10 -2.22 21.39 31.42
CA ALA A 10 -1.26 21.26 30.33
C ALA A 10 -0.94 22.63 29.69
N TRP A 11 -1.96 23.46 29.51
CA TRP A 11 -1.83 24.83 29.01
C TRP A 11 -1.09 25.73 30.01
N SER A 12 -1.47 25.68 31.30
CA SER A 12 -0.82 26.47 32.35
C SER A 12 0.67 26.11 32.48
N LEU A 13 1.01 24.82 32.49
CA LEU A 13 2.40 24.35 32.53
C LEU A 13 3.21 24.76 31.30
N ARG A 14 2.59 24.80 30.11
CA ARG A 14 3.19 25.32 28.87
C ARG A 14 3.49 26.81 28.99
N VAL A 15 2.52 27.61 29.43
CA VAL A 15 2.69 29.06 29.62
C VAL A 15 3.79 29.35 30.65
N ASP A 16 3.79 28.62 31.76
CA ASP A 16 4.83 28.68 32.79
C ASP A 16 6.23 28.36 32.24
N LEU A 17 6.36 27.32 31.42
CA LEU A 17 7.61 26.91 30.79
C LEU A 17 8.15 28.00 29.85
N LEU A 18 7.30 28.53 28.96
CA LEU A 18 7.70 29.58 28.02
C LEU A 18 8.01 30.90 28.73
N THR A 19 7.27 31.24 29.78
CA THR A 19 7.54 32.42 30.63
C THR A 19 8.88 32.29 31.35
N LYS A 20 9.21 31.11 31.88
CA LYS A 20 10.51 30.83 32.53
C LYS A 20 11.69 30.82 31.54
N LEU A 21 11.46 30.40 30.30
CA LEU A 21 12.45 30.44 29.23
C LEU A 21 12.70 31.87 28.72
N GLY A 22 11.62 32.66 28.60
CA GLY A 22 11.61 34.04 28.13
C GLY A 22 11.55 34.15 26.60
N GLU A 23 10.68 35.05 26.11
CA GLU A 23 10.42 35.28 24.67
C GLU A 23 11.66 35.60 23.84
N LYS A 24 12.71 36.15 24.45
CA LYS A 24 13.97 36.54 23.78
C LYS A 24 15.03 35.43 23.75
N HIS A 25 14.71 34.25 24.28
CA HIS A 25 15.66 33.15 24.35
C HIS A 25 15.82 32.48 22.98
N ALA A 26 17.05 32.15 22.56
CA ALA A 26 17.34 31.61 21.23
C ALA A 26 16.71 30.23 20.94
N LEU A 27 16.16 29.56 21.95
CA LEU A 27 15.41 28.30 21.83
C LEU A 27 13.89 28.47 22.02
N HIS A 28 13.38 29.70 22.16
CA HIS A 28 11.97 29.96 22.48
C HIS A 28 11.01 29.26 21.50
N ASP A 29 11.21 29.48 20.20
CA ASP A 29 10.30 28.98 19.18
C ASP A 29 10.39 27.45 19.07
N PHE A 30 11.61 26.89 19.12
CA PHE A 30 11.82 25.45 19.19
C PHE A 30 11.10 24.81 20.38
N VAL A 31 11.23 25.40 21.58
CA VAL A 31 10.56 24.87 22.78
C VAL A 31 9.05 25.06 22.68
N SER A 32 8.55 26.16 22.13
CA SER A 32 7.12 26.42 21.88
C SER A 32 6.50 25.37 20.95
N THR A 33 7.13 25.09 19.80
CA THR A 33 6.68 24.07 18.86
C THR A 33 6.80 22.67 19.46
N LEU A 34 7.90 22.37 20.18
CA LEU A 34 8.10 21.08 20.83
C LEU A 34 7.04 20.83 21.93
N SER A 35 6.80 21.82 22.80
CA SER A 35 5.77 21.71 23.84
C SER A 35 4.36 21.68 23.26
N MET A 36 4.11 22.21 22.06
CA MET A 36 2.83 22.00 21.35
C MET A 36 2.68 20.54 20.94
N ARG A 37 3.70 19.99 20.27
CA ARG A 37 3.66 18.64 19.67
C ARG A 37 3.69 17.50 20.68
N CYS A 38 4.25 17.73 21.87
CA CYS A 38 4.39 16.72 22.91
C CYS A 38 3.32 16.77 24.02
N SER A 39 2.52 17.83 24.11
CA SER A 39 1.50 17.97 25.18
C SER A 39 0.14 17.42 24.78
N TYR A 40 -0.64 16.99 25.78
CA TYR A 40 -2.04 16.60 25.64
C TYR A 40 -2.96 17.83 25.54
N LEU A 41 -2.65 18.76 24.62
CA LEU A 41 -3.49 19.92 24.32
C LEU A 41 -4.53 19.61 23.24
N LEU A 42 -4.11 18.94 22.15
CA LEU A 42 -4.99 18.59 21.04
C LEU A 42 -5.81 17.32 21.27
N VAL A 43 -5.29 16.41 22.09
CA VAL A 43 -5.95 15.16 22.48
C VAL A 43 -5.71 14.98 23.97
N ASN A 44 -6.77 14.81 24.75
CA ASN A 44 -6.73 14.64 26.21
C ASN A 44 -7.94 13.82 26.67
N LYS A 45 -7.99 13.49 27.96
CA LYS A 45 -9.05 12.66 28.54
C LYS A 45 -10.43 13.34 28.50
N GLU A 46 -10.48 14.67 28.61
CA GLU A 46 -11.72 15.45 28.57
C GLU A 46 -12.37 15.34 27.18
N TYR A 47 -11.60 15.52 26.11
CA TYR A 47 -12.07 15.32 24.74
C TYR A 47 -12.44 13.86 24.44
N VAL A 48 -11.72 12.87 24.96
CA VAL A 48 -12.12 11.45 24.79
C VAL A 48 -13.48 11.17 25.42
N LYS A 49 -13.75 11.75 26.61
CA LYS A 49 -15.06 11.66 27.26
C LYS A 49 -16.14 12.33 26.43
N GLU A 50 -15.90 13.55 25.95
CA GLU A 50 -16.86 14.30 25.13
C GLU A 50 -17.24 13.54 23.85
N ILE A 51 -16.27 12.91 23.17
CA ILE A 51 -16.56 12.11 21.96
C ILE A 51 -17.36 10.84 22.28
N LEU A 52 -17.19 10.24 23.46
CA LEU A 52 -18.02 9.12 23.92
C LEU A 52 -19.46 9.57 24.21
N SER A 53 -19.64 10.71 24.88
CA SER A 53 -20.96 11.31 25.14
C SER A 53 -21.68 11.69 23.86
N GLU A 54 -21.01 12.41 22.96
CA GLU A 54 -21.54 12.76 21.63
C GLU A 54 -21.93 11.52 20.81
N ALA A 55 -21.11 10.45 20.84
CA ALA A 55 -21.47 9.19 20.17
C ALA A 55 -22.71 8.52 20.79
N SER A 56 -22.93 8.67 22.09
CA SER A 56 -24.16 8.24 22.77
C SER A 56 -25.36 9.06 22.30
N ASP A 57 -25.24 10.39 22.30
CA ASP A 57 -26.34 11.29 21.97
C ASP A 57 -26.81 11.15 20.52
N GLN A 58 -25.87 10.93 19.57
CA GLN A 58 -26.21 10.73 18.15
C GLN A 58 -26.99 9.42 17.87
N LYS A 59 -27.10 8.50 18.84
CA LYS A 59 -28.08 7.39 18.81
C LYS A 59 -29.51 7.93 18.75
N SER A 60 -29.82 8.97 19.53
CA SER A 60 -31.17 9.52 19.67
C SER A 60 -31.59 10.40 18.48
N THR A 61 -30.64 11.08 17.85
CA THR A 61 -30.84 11.94 16.67
C THR A 61 -30.87 11.15 15.36
N GLY A 62 -30.29 9.94 15.34
CA GLY A 62 -30.15 9.09 14.16
C GLY A 62 -29.01 9.47 13.20
N ASN A 63 -28.08 10.34 13.60
CA ASN A 63 -27.00 10.81 12.72
C ASN A 63 -25.84 9.79 12.60
N THR A 64 -26.07 8.76 11.77
CA THR A 64 -25.11 7.66 11.55
C THR A 64 -23.74 8.12 11.02
N LYS A 65 -23.68 9.21 10.24
CA LYS A 65 -22.40 9.74 9.73
C LYS A 65 -21.54 10.32 10.86
N LEU A 66 -22.13 11.16 11.72
CA LEU A 66 -21.42 11.76 12.84
C LEU A 66 -21.02 10.71 13.88
N MET A 67 -21.91 9.77 14.20
CA MET A 67 -21.60 8.63 15.06
C MET A 67 -20.44 7.78 14.52
N SER A 68 -20.39 7.51 13.20
CA SER A 68 -19.24 6.84 12.58
C SER A 68 -17.95 7.65 12.74
N SER A 69 -18.00 8.97 12.50
CA SER A 69 -16.83 9.84 12.66
C SER A 69 -16.31 9.89 14.10
N CYS A 70 -17.20 9.87 15.10
CA CYS A 70 -16.84 9.75 16.51
C CYS A 70 -16.14 8.42 16.80
N MET A 71 -16.67 7.30 16.30
CA MET A 71 -16.05 5.97 16.46
C MET A 71 -14.71 5.82 15.75
N ASP A 72 -14.54 6.42 14.57
CA ASP A 72 -13.27 6.46 13.83
C ASP A 72 -12.23 7.30 14.58
N LEU A 73 -12.62 8.46 15.12
CA LEU A 73 -11.75 9.32 15.94
C LEU A 73 -11.35 8.64 17.26
N LEU A 74 -12.31 8.05 17.99
CA LEU A 74 -12.03 7.25 19.18
C LEU A 74 -11.09 6.09 18.89
N THR A 75 -11.29 5.38 17.78
CA THR A 75 -10.38 4.30 17.33
C THR A 75 -8.95 4.81 17.11
N ALA A 76 -8.80 5.98 16.47
CA ALA A 76 -7.49 6.59 16.25
C ALA A 76 -6.83 6.96 17.59
N VAL A 77 -7.55 7.65 18.49
CA VAL A 77 -7.04 7.99 19.83
C VAL A 77 -6.69 6.74 20.62
N SER A 78 -7.52 5.69 20.59
CA SER A 78 -7.26 4.39 21.23
C SER A 78 -6.00 3.70 20.70
N SER A 79 -5.63 3.94 19.44
CA SER A 79 -4.47 3.32 18.80
C SER A 79 -3.15 4.03 19.11
N PHE A 80 -3.19 5.35 19.41
CA PHE A 80 -1.98 6.15 19.69
C PHE A 80 -1.83 6.54 21.17
N PHE A 81 -2.94 6.68 21.90
CA PHE A 81 -3.01 7.16 23.28
C PHE A 81 -3.96 6.30 24.14
N PRO A 82 -3.78 4.97 24.21
CA PRO A 82 -4.72 4.06 24.88
C PRO A 82 -4.91 4.33 26.37
N SER A 83 -3.95 4.99 27.04
CA SER A 83 -4.04 5.37 28.46
C SER A 83 -5.11 6.42 28.75
N LEU A 84 -5.54 7.23 27.77
CA LEU A 84 -6.58 8.25 27.96
C LEU A 84 -7.97 7.67 28.25
N LEU A 85 -8.17 6.37 28.00
CA LEU A 85 -9.42 5.65 28.28
C LEU A 85 -9.52 5.14 29.73
N SER A 86 -8.44 5.21 30.51
CA SER A 86 -8.48 4.80 31.91
C SER A 86 -9.36 5.75 32.73
N GLY A 87 -10.30 5.19 33.49
CA GLY A 87 -11.35 5.93 34.20
C GLY A 87 -12.52 6.36 33.31
N LEU A 88 -12.71 5.75 32.13
CA LEU A 88 -13.89 5.88 31.25
C LEU A 88 -14.53 4.50 30.97
N GLU A 89 -14.22 3.49 31.79
CA GLU A 89 -14.60 2.10 31.54
C GLU A 89 -16.11 1.88 31.62
N GLU A 90 -16.81 2.58 32.52
CA GLU A 90 -18.27 2.47 32.65
C GLU A 90 -19.00 3.00 31.41
N ASP A 91 -18.61 4.17 30.90
CA ASP A 91 -19.13 4.77 29.67
C ASP A 91 -18.96 3.81 28.47
N ILE A 92 -17.78 3.19 28.35
CA ILE A 92 -17.44 2.20 27.30
C ILE A 92 -18.32 0.94 27.43
N ILE A 93 -18.59 0.47 28.65
CA ILE A 93 -19.43 -0.71 28.91
C ILE A 93 -20.90 -0.42 28.57
N GLU A 94 -21.40 0.77 28.88
CA GLU A 94 -22.77 1.18 28.55
C GLU A 94 -22.96 1.23 27.03
N LEU A 95 -22.07 1.92 26.32
CA LEU A 95 -22.10 2.01 24.85
C LEU A 95 -21.95 0.65 24.13
N LEU A 96 -21.27 -0.34 24.73
CA LEU A 96 -21.21 -1.69 24.16
C LEU A 96 -22.54 -2.45 24.32
N LYS A 97 -23.26 -2.22 25.43
CA LYS A 97 -24.55 -2.88 25.74
C LYS A 97 -25.71 -2.33 24.92
N GLU A 98 -25.55 -1.15 24.34
CA GLU A 98 -26.55 -0.48 23.51
C GLU A 98 -26.95 -1.30 22.28
N ASP A 99 -28.23 -1.23 21.89
CA ASP A 99 -28.75 -2.00 20.75
C ASP A 99 -28.51 -1.31 19.39
N ASN A 100 -27.31 -0.75 19.22
CA ASN A 100 -26.88 -0.09 18.00
C ASN A 100 -25.66 -0.80 17.40
N GLU A 101 -25.82 -1.38 16.22
CA GLU A 101 -24.79 -2.20 15.57
C GLU A 101 -23.48 -1.45 15.27
N LEU A 102 -23.55 -0.13 15.02
CA LEU A 102 -22.38 0.72 14.77
C LEU A 102 -21.64 1.05 16.08
N LEU A 103 -22.36 1.31 17.18
CA LEU A 103 -21.75 1.47 18.51
C LEU A 103 -21.08 0.16 18.96
N LYS A 104 -21.77 -0.98 18.84
CA LYS A 104 -21.20 -2.31 19.13
C LYS A 104 -19.91 -2.57 18.33
N GLU A 105 -19.90 -2.22 17.03
CA GLU A 105 -18.72 -2.34 16.16
C GLU A 105 -17.57 -1.42 16.59
N GLY A 106 -17.85 -0.13 16.80
CA GLY A 106 -16.87 0.89 17.14
C GLY A 106 -16.25 0.68 18.53
N ILE A 107 -17.08 0.38 19.54
CA ILE A 107 -16.59 0.09 20.90
C ILE A 107 -15.80 -1.22 20.95
N ALA A 108 -16.22 -2.27 20.24
CA ALA A 108 -15.39 -3.47 20.10
C ALA A 108 -14.03 -3.15 19.43
N HIS A 109 -13.98 -2.20 18.49
CA HIS A 109 -12.73 -1.75 17.87
C HIS A 109 -11.85 -0.98 18.88
N VAL A 110 -12.41 -0.04 19.65
CA VAL A 110 -11.73 0.67 20.75
C VAL A 110 -11.14 -0.32 21.76
N LEU A 111 -11.94 -1.29 22.24
CA LEU A 111 -11.48 -2.34 23.15
C LEU A 111 -10.38 -3.22 22.54
N SER A 112 -10.40 -3.48 21.23
CA SER A 112 -9.33 -4.21 20.55
C SER A 112 -8.00 -3.45 20.43
N LYS A 113 -7.99 -2.14 20.72
CA LYS A 113 -6.81 -1.27 20.68
C LYS A 113 -6.27 -0.95 22.06
N ALA A 114 -7.16 -0.62 22.99
CA ALA A 114 -6.80 -0.12 24.32
C ALA A 114 -7.29 -1.00 25.48
N GLY A 115 -8.01 -2.09 25.21
CA GLY A 115 -8.59 -2.95 26.25
C GLY A 115 -7.58 -3.51 27.26
N GLY A 116 -6.33 -3.69 26.85
CA GLY A 116 -5.24 -4.10 27.75
C GLY A 116 -4.87 -3.06 28.81
N ASN A 117 -5.08 -1.77 28.53
CA ASN A 117 -4.79 -0.66 29.46
C ASN A 117 -5.86 -0.49 30.54
N ILE A 118 -7.08 -0.94 30.28
CA ILE A 118 -8.24 -0.88 31.20
C ILE A 118 -8.67 -2.27 31.70
N ARG A 119 -7.84 -3.29 31.44
CA ARG A 119 -8.15 -4.70 31.69
C ARG A 119 -8.51 -5.00 33.14
N GLU A 120 -7.83 -4.38 34.10
CA GLU A 120 -8.01 -4.71 35.53
C GLU A 120 -9.40 -4.31 36.03
N GLN A 121 -9.89 -3.15 35.55
CA GLN A 121 -11.22 -2.62 35.77
C GLN A 121 -12.27 -3.49 35.06
N LEU A 122 -12.05 -3.80 33.77
CA LEU A 122 -12.98 -4.60 32.96
C LEU A 122 -13.09 -6.07 33.42
N ALA A 123 -12.04 -6.64 34.01
CA ALA A 123 -12.02 -8.04 34.47
C ALA A 123 -13.06 -8.35 35.55
N SER A 124 -13.64 -7.33 36.20
CA SER A 124 -14.76 -7.46 37.13
C SER A 124 -16.10 -7.78 36.44
N SER A 125 -16.24 -7.51 35.13
CA SER A 125 -17.51 -7.52 34.41
C SER A 125 -17.60 -8.68 33.40
N SER A 126 -18.01 -9.85 33.88
CA SER A 126 -18.28 -11.03 33.03
C SER A 126 -19.32 -10.78 31.93
N SER A 127 -20.17 -9.75 32.08
CA SER A 127 -21.16 -9.34 31.08
C SER A 127 -20.54 -8.90 29.75
N ILE A 128 -19.33 -8.31 29.77
CA ILE A 128 -18.63 -7.82 28.57
C ILE A 128 -18.15 -9.02 27.73
N THR A 129 -17.49 -9.98 28.38
CA THR A 129 -16.96 -11.18 27.73
C THR A 129 -18.06 -11.94 27.00
N LEU A 130 -19.21 -12.16 27.67
CA LEU A 130 -20.37 -12.83 27.07
C LEU A 130 -20.96 -12.07 25.88
N LEU A 131 -20.94 -10.74 25.91
CA LEU A 131 -21.45 -9.90 24.83
C LEU A 131 -20.50 -9.91 23.62
N LEU A 132 -19.18 -9.80 23.85
CA LEU A 132 -18.17 -9.94 22.79
C LEU A 132 -18.16 -11.35 22.20
N GLU A 133 -18.32 -12.40 23.01
CA GLU A 133 -18.50 -13.78 22.52
C GLU A 133 -19.73 -13.89 21.62
N ARG A 134 -20.88 -13.31 21.99
CA ARG A 134 -22.07 -13.27 21.13
C ARG A 134 -21.79 -12.59 19.80
N LEU A 135 -21.09 -11.45 19.81
CA LEU A 135 -20.69 -10.75 18.58
C LEU A 135 -19.72 -11.57 17.71
N CYS A 136 -18.88 -12.43 18.30
CA CYS A 136 -18.01 -13.36 17.57
C CYS A 136 -18.79 -14.49 16.86
N LEU A 137 -19.96 -14.87 17.39
CA LEU A 137 -20.79 -15.98 16.90
C LEU A 137 -21.85 -15.48 15.91
N GLU A 138 -22.58 -14.42 16.26
CA GLU A 138 -23.85 -14.02 15.62
C GLU A 138 -23.78 -12.65 14.92
N GLY A 139 -22.82 -11.80 15.31
CA GLY A 139 -22.71 -10.41 14.82
C GLY A 139 -22.22 -10.26 13.37
N THR A 140 -21.99 -9.02 12.95
CA THR A 140 -21.38 -8.73 11.64
C THR A 140 -19.93 -9.22 11.57
N ARG A 141 -19.37 -9.40 10.36
CA ARG A 141 -17.94 -9.75 10.22
C ARG A 141 -17.01 -8.72 10.87
N LYS A 142 -17.37 -7.44 10.87
CA LYS A 142 -16.54 -6.40 11.48
C LYS A 142 -16.61 -6.45 13.01
N GLN A 143 -17.80 -6.59 13.58
CA GLN A 143 -17.99 -6.82 15.01
C GLN A 143 -17.23 -8.08 15.47
N ALA A 144 -17.41 -9.21 14.78
CA ALA A 144 -16.70 -10.46 15.06
C ALA A 144 -15.17 -10.31 15.00
N LYS A 145 -14.65 -9.60 13.98
CA LYS A 145 -13.22 -9.27 13.88
C LYS A 145 -12.73 -8.54 15.12
N TYR A 146 -13.41 -7.46 15.52
CA TYR A 146 -12.96 -6.63 16.63
C TYR A 146 -13.17 -7.30 17.97
N SER A 147 -14.28 -8.02 18.15
CA SER A 147 -14.62 -8.72 19.39
C SER A 147 -13.62 -9.82 19.73
N VAL A 148 -13.08 -10.57 18.76
CA VAL A 148 -12.00 -11.54 19.04
C VAL A 148 -10.72 -10.85 19.55
N HIS A 149 -10.34 -9.71 18.96
CA HIS A 149 -9.15 -8.97 19.40
C HIS A 149 -9.40 -8.24 20.74
N ALA A 150 -10.61 -7.75 20.98
CA ALA A 150 -11.04 -7.17 22.26
C ALA A 150 -11.00 -8.23 23.36
N LEU A 151 -11.55 -9.43 23.13
CA LEU A 151 -11.45 -10.56 24.06
C LEU A 151 -10.00 -10.87 24.42
N ALA A 152 -9.10 -10.96 23.44
CA ALA A 152 -7.67 -11.16 23.67
C ALA A 152 -7.04 -10.04 24.53
N ALA A 153 -7.42 -8.78 24.28
CA ALA A 153 -6.88 -7.62 24.98
C ALA A 153 -7.39 -7.46 26.42
N ILE A 154 -8.69 -7.69 26.67
CA ILE A 154 -9.34 -7.43 27.97
C ILE A 154 -9.26 -8.61 28.95
N THR A 155 -8.73 -9.76 28.54
CA THR A 155 -8.62 -10.95 29.40
C THR A 155 -7.16 -11.24 29.78
N LYS A 156 -6.97 -12.13 30.75
CA LYS A 156 -5.63 -12.56 31.21
C LYS A 156 -5.03 -13.57 30.22
N ASP A 157 -3.72 -13.76 30.31
CA ASP A 157 -2.96 -14.73 29.50
C ASP A 157 -3.17 -14.54 27.99
N ASP A 158 -3.19 -13.28 27.56
CA ASP A 158 -3.51 -12.80 26.19
C ASP A 158 -4.80 -13.41 25.60
N GLY A 159 -5.72 -13.74 26.51
CA GLY A 159 -7.00 -14.37 26.25
C GLY A 159 -6.96 -15.81 25.80
N LEU A 160 -5.84 -16.51 25.91
CA LEU A 160 -5.72 -17.90 25.44
C LEU A 160 -6.83 -18.82 26.00
N MET A 161 -7.17 -18.69 27.28
CA MET A 161 -8.25 -19.48 27.89
C MET A 161 -9.64 -19.13 27.31
N SER A 162 -9.99 -17.84 27.23
CA SER A 162 -11.28 -17.38 26.69
C SER A 162 -11.42 -17.70 25.20
N LEU A 163 -10.35 -17.48 24.42
CA LEU A 163 -10.29 -17.81 23.01
C LEU A 163 -10.38 -19.33 22.78
N SER A 164 -9.85 -20.17 23.68
CA SER A 164 -9.98 -21.63 23.56
C SER A 164 -11.42 -22.11 23.76
N VAL A 165 -12.17 -21.49 24.69
CA VAL A 165 -13.59 -21.79 24.91
C VAL A 165 -14.44 -21.33 23.71
N LEU A 166 -14.20 -20.10 23.25
CA LEU A 166 -14.86 -19.55 22.06
C LEU A 166 -14.53 -20.37 20.79
N TYR A 167 -13.27 -20.77 20.61
CA TYR A 167 -12.81 -21.57 19.47
C TYR A 167 -13.57 -22.89 19.37
N LYS A 168 -13.68 -23.64 20.48
CA LYS A 168 -14.45 -24.89 20.51
C LYS A 168 -15.88 -24.66 20.00
N ARG A 169 -16.58 -23.68 20.58
CA ARG A 169 -17.97 -23.34 20.21
C ARG A 169 -18.11 -22.89 18.75
N LEU A 170 -17.13 -22.18 18.21
CA LEU A 170 -17.10 -21.76 16.80
C LEU A 170 -16.98 -22.97 15.85
N VAL A 171 -16.13 -23.95 16.18
CA VAL A 171 -15.96 -25.16 15.34
C VAL A 171 -17.18 -26.07 15.44
N ASP A 172 -17.72 -26.29 16.64
CA ASP A 172 -18.93 -27.10 16.83
C ASP A 172 -20.12 -26.52 16.01
N LEU A 173 -20.23 -25.19 15.90
CA LEU A 173 -21.23 -24.53 15.05
C LEU A 173 -21.02 -24.72 13.53
N LEU A 174 -19.78 -24.92 13.05
CA LEU A 174 -19.54 -25.25 11.63
C LEU A 174 -20.23 -26.57 11.24
N GLU A 175 -20.23 -27.53 12.16
CA GLU A 175 -20.82 -28.86 11.97
C GLU A 175 -22.35 -28.82 12.11
N GLU A 176 -22.87 -28.14 13.13
CA GLU A 176 -24.29 -28.19 13.47
C GLU A 176 -25.17 -27.21 12.67
N LYS A 177 -24.70 -25.99 12.37
CA LYS A 177 -25.57 -24.89 11.91
C LYS A 177 -24.89 -23.97 10.89
N LYS A 178 -25.36 -24.00 9.64
CA LYS A 178 -24.94 -23.08 8.54
C LYS A 178 -25.38 -21.60 8.72
N VAL A 179 -25.70 -21.15 9.93
CA VAL A 179 -26.15 -19.77 10.21
C VAL A 179 -24.95 -18.94 10.68
N HIS A 180 -24.92 -17.64 10.37
CA HIS A 180 -23.82 -16.72 10.74
C HIS A 180 -22.41 -17.15 10.28
N LEU A 181 -22.31 -18.06 9.30
CA LEU A 181 -21.01 -18.55 8.81
C LEU A 181 -20.00 -17.43 8.41
N PRO A 182 -20.40 -16.26 7.87
CA PRO A 182 -19.49 -15.13 7.63
C PRO A 182 -18.75 -14.60 8.87
N SER A 183 -19.41 -14.51 10.04
CA SER A 183 -18.80 -14.08 11.31
C SER A 183 -18.00 -15.21 11.94
N ILE A 184 -18.52 -16.44 11.93
CA ILE A 184 -17.80 -17.63 12.45
C ILE A 184 -16.43 -17.78 11.75
N LEU A 185 -16.39 -17.74 10.41
CA LEU A 185 -15.15 -17.77 9.63
C LEU A 185 -14.21 -16.60 9.98
N GLN A 186 -14.77 -15.40 10.15
CA GLN A 186 -13.99 -14.23 10.51
C GLN A 186 -13.38 -14.34 11.91
N SER A 187 -14.11 -14.90 12.88
CA SER A 187 -13.65 -15.16 14.25
C SER A 187 -12.57 -16.24 14.26
N LEU A 188 -12.81 -17.39 13.62
CA LEU A 188 -11.82 -18.46 13.47
C LEU A 188 -10.53 -17.95 12.82
N GLY A 189 -10.64 -17.13 11.77
CA GLY A 189 -9.48 -16.49 11.15
C GLY A 189 -8.82 -15.39 12.01
N CYS A 190 -9.51 -14.80 12.99
CA CYS A 190 -8.86 -13.92 13.96
C CYS A 190 -8.09 -14.74 15.01
N ILE A 191 -8.71 -15.81 15.53
CA ILE A 191 -8.07 -16.75 16.47
C ILE A 191 -6.83 -17.36 15.83
N ALA A 192 -6.91 -17.83 14.58
CA ALA A 192 -5.76 -18.34 13.83
C ALA A 192 -4.61 -17.32 13.74
N GLN A 193 -4.94 -16.03 13.59
CA GLN A 193 -3.95 -14.96 13.42
C GLN A 193 -3.27 -14.53 14.73
N ILE A 194 -3.93 -14.64 15.89
CA ILE A 194 -3.42 -14.12 17.18
C ILE A 194 -3.08 -15.23 18.19
N ALA A 195 -3.65 -16.42 18.05
CA ALA A 195 -3.54 -17.53 18.98
C ALA A 195 -3.36 -18.87 18.23
N MET A 196 -2.33 -18.94 17.38
CA MET A 196 -2.03 -20.12 16.55
C MET A 196 -2.09 -21.46 17.31
N PRO A 197 -1.53 -21.61 18.53
CA PRO A 197 -1.57 -22.90 19.25
C PRO A 197 -2.98 -23.41 19.55
N ILE A 198 -3.99 -22.52 19.62
CA ILE A 198 -5.39 -22.90 19.79
C ILE A 198 -5.94 -23.39 18.46
N PHE A 199 -5.67 -22.66 17.37
CA PHE A 199 -6.14 -23.01 16.03
C PHE A 199 -5.58 -24.37 15.55
N GLU A 200 -4.30 -24.64 15.81
CA GLU A 200 -3.64 -25.91 15.45
C GLU A 200 -4.36 -27.14 16.02
N THR A 201 -5.06 -27.04 17.16
CA THR A 201 -5.77 -28.18 17.79
C THR A 201 -6.89 -28.81 16.95
N ARG A 202 -7.53 -28.03 16.06
CA ARG A 202 -8.60 -28.49 15.14
C ARG A 202 -8.45 -27.90 13.72
N GLY A 203 -7.25 -27.44 13.38
CA GLY A 203 -7.01 -26.63 12.18
C GLY A 203 -7.35 -27.36 10.88
N GLU A 204 -7.06 -28.67 10.81
CA GLU A 204 -7.40 -29.50 9.65
C GLU A 204 -8.91 -29.62 9.41
N GLU A 205 -9.72 -29.64 10.47
CA GLU A 205 -11.19 -29.72 10.35
C GLU A 205 -11.73 -28.45 9.68
N ILE A 206 -11.26 -27.28 10.13
CA ILE A 206 -11.62 -25.98 9.55
C ILE A 206 -11.15 -25.87 8.10
N ILE A 207 -9.90 -26.27 7.81
CA ILE A 207 -9.36 -26.24 6.45
C ILE A 207 -10.18 -27.15 5.53
N ASN A 208 -10.48 -28.38 5.96
CA ASN A 208 -11.30 -29.33 5.20
C ASN A 208 -12.74 -28.84 5.01
N PHE A 209 -13.34 -28.20 6.02
CA PHE A 209 -14.66 -27.57 5.90
C PHE A 209 -14.63 -26.46 4.85
N ILE A 210 -13.67 -25.53 4.92
CA ILE A 210 -13.57 -24.44 3.95
C ILE A 210 -13.38 -24.99 2.53
N THR A 211 -12.45 -25.93 2.30
CA THR A 211 -12.24 -26.46 0.95
C THR A 211 -13.48 -27.23 0.45
N LYS A 212 -13.95 -28.23 1.22
CA LYS A 212 -14.96 -29.20 0.74
C LYS A 212 -16.42 -28.76 0.90
N LYS A 213 -16.71 -27.75 1.73
CA LYS A 213 -18.07 -27.29 2.07
C LYS A 213 -18.32 -25.82 1.80
N ILE A 214 -17.32 -25.08 1.30
CA ILE A 214 -17.48 -23.69 0.83
C ILE A 214 -16.92 -23.54 -0.58
N LEU A 215 -15.64 -23.87 -0.81
CA LEU A 215 -14.99 -23.62 -2.10
C LEU A 215 -15.49 -24.58 -3.19
N ASP A 216 -15.59 -25.87 -2.88
CA ASP A 216 -16.11 -26.93 -3.78
C ASP A 216 -17.66 -26.90 -3.96
N CYS A 217 -18.36 -25.91 -3.39
CA CYS A 217 -19.81 -25.78 -3.58
C CYS A 217 -20.13 -25.08 -4.92
N ASN A 218 -21.03 -25.71 -5.67
CA ASN A 218 -21.74 -25.09 -6.78
C ASN A 218 -22.93 -24.27 -6.26
N ASP A 219 -23.33 -23.26 -7.02
CA ASP A 219 -24.56 -22.53 -6.78
C ASP A 219 -25.76 -23.34 -7.27
N ASP A 220 -26.39 -24.11 -6.38
CA ASP A 220 -27.61 -24.90 -6.66
C ASP A 220 -28.82 -24.03 -7.07
N SER A 221 -28.73 -22.71 -6.95
CA SER A 221 -29.69 -21.77 -7.55
C SER A 221 -29.49 -21.70 -9.06
N GLY A 222 -30.20 -22.55 -9.80
CA GLY A 222 -30.24 -22.60 -11.28
C GLY A 222 -30.82 -21.35 -11.97
N ASP A 223 -30.72 -20.19 -11.34
CA ASP A 223 -31.13 -18.89 -11.84
C ASP A 223 -29.89 -17.97 -11.88
N VAL A 224 -28.95 -18.32 -12.77
CA VAL A 224 -27.91 -17.39 -13.24
C VAL A 224 -28.61 -16.38 -14.15
N SER A 225 -29.39 -15.49 -13.55
CA SER A 225 -30.18 -14.50 -14.27
C SER A 225 -29.24 -13.64 -15.11
N ALA A 226 -29.55 -13.51 -16.41
CA ALA A 226 -28.74 -12.79 -17.38
C ALA A 226 -28.67 -11.26 -17.15
N HIS A 227 -29.14 -10.79 -16.00
CA HIS A 227 -29.19 -9.39 -15.58
C HIS A 227 -28.13 -9.00 -14.54
N LYS A 228 -27.37 -9.96 -13.97
CA LYS A 228 -26.26 -9.65 -13.07
C LYS A 228 -25.02 -9.19 -13.84
N SER A 229 -24.96 -7.88 -14.08
CA SER A 229 -23.87 -7.24 -14.82
C SER A 229 -23.18 -6.14 -14.02
N GLU A 230 -23.73 -5.73 -12.87
CA GLU A 230 -23.10 -4.74 -12.02
C GLU A 230 -22.05 -5.37 -11.11
N TRP A 231 -21.00 -4.61 -10.81
CA TRP A 231 -19.97 -5.01 -9.85
C TRP A 231 -20.55 -5.32 -8.44
N SER A 232 -21.70 -4.74 -8.11
CA SER A 232 -22.48 -4.94 -6.88
C SER A 232 -23.01 -6.37 -6.72
N ASP A 233 -23.24 -7.09 -7.82
CA ASP A 233 -24.12 -8.27 -7.89
C ASP A 233 -23.51 -9.58 -7.37
N SER A 234 -22.41 -9.50 -6.61
CA SER A 234 -21.71 -10.67 -6.07
C SER A 234 -22.62 -11.55 -5.24
N THR A 235 -22.66 -12.86 -5.54
CA THR A 235 -23.51 -13.82 -4.84
C THR A 235 -23.07 -14.02 -3.38
N GLN A 236 -24.02 -14.42 -2.52
CA GLN A 236 -23.70 -14.80 -1.14
C GLN A 236 -22.72 -15.98 -1.09
N SER A 237 -22.78 -16.88 -2.07
CA SER A 237 -21.82 -17.97 -2.27
C SER A 237 -20.41 -17.45 -2.57
N CYS A 238 -20.26 -16.56 -3.56
CA CYS A 238 -18.99 -15.89 -3.86
C CYS A 238 -18.42 -15.17 -2.63
N LEU A 239 -19.23 -14.36 -1.92
CA LEU A 239 -18.82 -13.70 -0.68
C LEU A 239 -18.34 -14.71 0.37
N LEU A 240 -19.02 -15.85 0.52
CA LEU A 240 -18.65 -16.91 1.45
C LEU A 240 -17.34 -17.60 1.06
N LYS A 241 -17.12 -17.91 -0.23
CA LYS A 241 -15.84 -18.39 -0.77
C LYS A 241 -14.71 -17.41 -0.45
N ILE A 242 -14.93 -16.11 -0.67
CA ILE A 242 -13.98 -15.03 -0.31
C ILE A 242 -13.69 -15.00 1.21
N TYR A 243 -14.68 -15.24 2.06
CA TYR A 243 -14.49 -15.31 3.51
C TYR A 243 -13.71 -16.56 3.94
N GLY A 244 -13.93 -17.70 3.29
CA GLY A 244 -13.12 -18.91 3.43
C GLY A 244 -11.65 -18.67 3.10
N ILE A 245 -11.36 -18.10 1.92
CA ILE A 245 -9.99 -17.73 1.49
C ILE A 245 -9.33 -16.79 2.51
N LYS A 246 -10.04 -15.75 2.97
CA LYS A 246 -9.52 -14.82 3.99
C LYS A 246 -9.19 -15.52 5.32
N THR A 247 -9.90 -16.59 5.67
CA THR A 247 -9.66 -17.40 6.87
C THR A 247 -8.40 -18.25 6.71
N LEU A 248 -8.24 -18.94 5.58
CA LEU A 248 -7.04 -19.73 5.24
C LEU A 248 -5.77 -18.88 5.14
N VAL A 249 -5.87 -17.67 4.56
CA VAL A 249 -4.74 -16.72 4.52
C VAL A 249 -4.35 -16.29 5.92
N LYS A 250 -5.33 -16.04 6.81
CA LYS A 250 -5.08 -15.64 8.19
C LYS A 250 -4.39 -16.72 9.01
N SER A 251 -4.73 -17.99 8.81
CA SER A 251 -4.03 -19.11 9.45
C SER A 251 -2.61 -19.33 8.94
N CYS A 252 -2.15 -18.62 7.91
CA CYS A 252 -0.75 -18.67 7.46
C CYS A 252 0.07 -17.43 7.87
N GLN A 253 -0.46 -16.50 8.68
CA GLN A 253 0.23 -15.25 9.06
C GLN A 253 1.06 -15.26 10.35
N PRO A 254 0.74 -16.04 11.40
CA PRO A 254 1.57 -16.11 12.59
C PRO A 254 2.96 -16.67 12.29
N CYS A 255 3.98 -16.05 12.86
CA CYS A 255 5.35 -16.52 12.75
C CYS A 255 5.67 -17.47 13.92
N LYS A 256 6.20 -18.66 13.61
CA LYS A 256 7.10 -19.40 14.51
C LYS A 256 8.34 -19.88 13.75
N ASP A 257 8.17 -20.48 12.56
CA ASP A 257 9.29 -20.84 11.67
C ASP A 257 8.98 -20.57 10.19
N ALA A 258 9.84 -19.79 9.53
CA ALA A 258 9.66 -19.36 8.13
C ALA A 258 9.91 -20.45 7.06
N GLN A 259 10.20 -21.69 7.47
CA GLN A 259 10.60 -22.77 6.57
C GLN A 259 9.56 -23.89 6.38
N ALA A 260 8.62 -24.06 7.32
CA ALA A 260 7.76 -25.25 7.34
C ALA A 260 6.32 -24.98 7.83
N HIS A 261 5.57 -24.10 7.16
CA HIS A 261 4.11 -24.09 7.29
C HIS A 261 3.47 -24.94 6.17
N PRO A 262 3.18 -26.25 6.39
CA PRO A 262 2.81 -27.19 5.32
C PRO A 262 1.52 -26.80 4.57
N GLY A 263 0.64 -26.00 5.18
CA GLY A 263 -0.58 -25.51 4.53
C GLY A 263 -0.37 -24.47 3.41
N ILE A 264 0.81 -23.83 3.29
CA ILE A 264 1.00 -22.71 2.35
C ILE A 264 0.99 -23.18 0.90
N GLU A 265 1.67 -24.28 0.59
CA GLU A 265 1.77 -24.80 -0.79
C GLU A 265 0.38 -25.24 -1.30
N LYS A 266 -0.41 -25.90 -0.44
CA LYS A 266 -1.82 -26.23 -0.72
C LYS A 266 -2.67 -24.97 -0.95
N LEU A 267 -2.47 -23.92 -0.15
CA LEU A 267 -3.17 -22.64 -0.33
C LEU A 267 -2.77 -21.94 -1.63
N MET A 268 -1.48 -21.91 -1.97
CA MET A 268 -1.00 -21.37 -3.25
C MET A 268 -1.60 -22.11 -4.45
N GLY A 269 -1.76 -23.44 -4.37
CA GLY A 269 -2.46 -24.23 -5.39
C GLY A 269 -3.95 -23.85 -5.55
N ILE A 270 -4.66 -23.61 -4.45
CA ILE A 270 -6.05 -23.11 -4.49
C ILE A 270 -6.11 -21.71 -5.10
N LEU A 271 -5.20 -20.81 -4.69
CA LEU A 271 -5.13 -19.45 -5.21
C LEU A 271 -4.79 -19.43 -6.71
N LYS A 272 -3.87 -20.30 -7.17
CA LYS A 272 -3.56 -20.50 -8.59
C LYS A 272 -4.81 -20.83 -9.38
N ASN A 273 -5.58 -21.84 -8.97
CA ASN A 273 -6.79 -22.24 -9.68
C ASN A 273 -7.80 -21.08 -9.78
N ILE A 274 -8.01 -20.35 -8.68
CA ILE A 274 -8.95 -19.22 -8.66
C ILE A 274 -8.47 -18.08 -9.56
N LEU A 275 -7.17 -17.77 -9.59
CA LEU A 275 -6.61 -16.78 -10.51
C LEU A 275 -6.79 -17.19 -11.98
N THR A 276 -6.59 -18.48 -12.30
CA THR A 276 -6.72 -19.01 -13.68
C THR A 276 -8.16 -19.11 -14.16
N TYR A 277 -9.07 -19.68 -13.36
CA TYR A 277 -10.43 -20.05 -13.80
C TYR A 277 -11.52 -19.09 -13.30
N GLY A 278 -11.20 -18.24 -12.33
CA GLY A 278 -12.18 -17.47 -11.55
C GLY A 278 -12.88 -18.26 -10.46
N ASP A 279 -12.57 -19.55 -10.26
CA ASP A 279 -13.08 -20.37 -9.16
C ASP A 279 -12.11 -21.54 -8.91
N ILE A 280 -12.38 -22.40 -7.92
CA ILE A 280 -11.49 -23.48 -7.48
C ILE A 280 -11.19 -24.53 -8.58
N SER A 281 -12.05 -24.64 -9.61
CA SER A 281 -11.78 -25.45 -10.82
C SER A 281 -12.51 -24.91 -12.04
N ALA A 282 -12.06 -25.29 -13.25
CA ALA A 282 -12.68 -24.92 -14.51
C ALA A 282 -14.14 -25.38 -14.67
N ASN A 283 -14.55 -26.42 -13.94
CA ASN A 283 -15.88 -27.03 -14.04
C ASN A 283 -16.94 -26.33 -13.17
N MET A 284 -16.55 -25.32 -12.37
CA MET A 284 -17.48 -24.57 -11.52
C MET A 284 -18.34 -23.61 -12.36
N ILE A 285 -19.65 -23.68 -12.16
CA ILE A 285 -20.62 -22.75 -12.74
C ILE A 285 -20.75 -21.56 -11.79
N SER A 286 -20.36 -20.37 -12.28
CA SER A 286 -20.43 -19.11 -11.53
C SER A 286 -20.47 -17.95 -12.51
N SER A 287 -21.08 -16.82 -12.10
CA SER A 287 -21.21 -15.64 -12.95
C SER A 287 -19.84 -15.02 -13.29
N THR A 288 -19.78 -14.23 -14.37
CA THR A 288 -18.55 -13.49 -14.75
C THR A 288 -18.11 -12.52 -13.66
N ILE A 289 -19.08 -11.85 -13.01
CA ILE A 289 -18.85 -10.94 -11.88
C ILE A 289 -18.31 -11.69 -10.65
N ASP A 290 -18.89 -12.85 -10.28
CA ASP A 290 -18.38 -13.66 -9.17
C ASP A 290 -16.96 -14.16 -9.44
N LYS A 291 -16.69 -14.61 -10.67
CA LYS A 291 -15.34 -15.01 -11.11
C LYS A 291 -14.34 -13.85 -10.99
N ALA A 292 -14.73 -12.64 -11.36
CA ALA A 292 -13.91 -11.43 -11.22
C ALA A 292 -13.64 -11.07 -9.73
N HIS A 293 -14.66 -11.16 -8.87
CA HIS A 293 -14.51 -10.99 -7.41
C HIS A 293 -13.59 -12.04 -6.78
N LEU A 294 -13.70 -13.29 -7.20
CA LEU A 294 -12.85 -14.40 -6.73
C LEU A 294 -11.40 -14.23 -7.19
N ARG A 295 -11.14 -13.86 -8.46
CA ARG A 295 -9.80 -13.49 -8.95
C ARG A 295 -9.19 -12.35 -8.13
N LEU A 296 -9.94 -11.27 -7.91
CA LEU A 296 -9.50 -10.13 -7.08
C LEU A 296 -9.20 -10.54 -5.63
N ALA A 297 -10.01 -11.44 -5.06
CA ALA A 297 -9.81 -11.95 -3.70
C ALA A 297 -8.57 -12.85 -3.61
N ALA A 298 -8.33 -13.70 -4.60
CA ALA A 298 -7.15 -14.54 -4.69
C ALA A 298 -5.86 -13.72 -4.88
N ALA A 299 -5.91 -12.70 -5.75
CA ALA A 299 -4.80 -11.75 -5.94
C ALA A 299 -4.43 -11.05 -4.62
N LYS A 300 -5.44 -10.51 -3.91
CA LYS A 300 -5.27 -9.88 -2.60
C LYS A 300 -4.80 -10.85 -1.51
N ALA A 301 -5.11 -12.13 -1.64
CA ALA A 301 -4.59 -13.19 -0.79
C ALA A 301 -3.10 -13.44 -1.05
N VAL A 302 -2.67 -13.60 -2.31
CA VAL A 302 -1.25 -13.72 -2.69
C VAL A 302 -0.46 -12.50 -2.19
N LEU A 303 -0.92 -11.28 -2.49
CA LEU A 303 -0.26 -10.05 -2.00
C LEU A 303 -0.16 -10.01 -0.46
N ARG A 304 -1.11 -10.59 0.28
CA ARG A 304 -1.09 -10.64 1.75
C ARG A 304 -0.14 -11.71 2.29
N LEU A 305 0.00 -12.84 1.60
CA LEU A 305 0.97 -13.90 1.93
C LEU A 305 2.40 -13.47 1.61
N SER A 306 2.61 -12.80 0.48
CA SER A 306 3.91 -12.29 0.01
C SER A 306 4.60 -11.34 1.01
N ARG A 307 3.84 -10.73 1.93
CA ARG A 307 4.38 -9.91 3.02
C ARG A 307 5.32 -10.64 3.98
N GLN A 308 5.31 -11.98 3.97
CA GLN A 308 6.09 -12.86 4.85
C GLN A 308 6.64 -14.08 4.10
N TRP A 309 5.92 -14.54 3.08
CA TRP A 309 6.15 -15.80 2.37
C TRP A 309 6.45 -15.59 0.89
N ASP A 310 7.02 -14.44 0.52
CA ASP A 310 7.36 -14.10 -0.87
C ASP A 310 8.19 -15.19 -1.56
N HIS A 311 9.16 -15.75 -0.83
CA HIS A 311 10.03 -16.84 -1.28
C HIS A 311 9.30 -18.17 -1.55
N LYS A 312 8.05 -18.31 -1.08
CA LYS A 312 7.16 -19.46 -1.31
C LYS A 312 6.10 -19.21 -2.38
N VAL A 313 6.05 -18.01 -2.99
CA VAL A 313 5.11 -17.72 -4.09
C VAL A 313 5.62 -18.38 -5.37
N PRO A 314 4.89 -19.33 -5.97
CA PRO A 314 5.28 -19.91 -7.25
C PRO A 314 5.31 -18.87 -8.37
N VAL A 315 6.22 -19.02 -9.32
CA VAL A 315 6.48 -18.03 -10.38
C VAL A 315 5.25 -17.82 -11.30
N ASP A 316 4.53 -18.89 -11.60
CA ASP A 316 3.26 -18.84 -12.34
C ASP A 316 2.14 -18.13 -11.54
N VAL A 317 2.05 -18.35 -10.22
CA VAL A 317 1.14 -17.63 -9.33
C VAL A 317 1.50 -16.14 -9.26
N PHE A 318 2.79 -15.79 -9.31
CA PHE A 318 3.25 -14.41 -9.41
C PHE A 318 2.75 -13.75 -10.72
N TYR A 319 2.93 -14.37 -11.88
CA TYR A 319 2.40 -13.83 -13.15
C TYR A 319 0.88 -13.73 -13.17
N LEU A 320 0.17 -14.78 -12.75
CA LEU A 320 -1.28 -14.79 -12.63
C LEU A 320 -1.78 -13.68 -11.68
N THR A 321 -1.03 -13.37 -10.62
CA THR A 321 -1.34 -12.26 -9.71
C THR A 321 -1.09 -10.90 -10.37
N LEU A 322 0.04 -10.71 -11.05
CA LEU A 322 0.33 -9.46 -11.76
C LEU A 322 -0.72 -9.14 -12.84
N ARG A 323 -1.13 -10.14 -13.62
CA ARG A 323 -2.09 -10.03 -14.73
C ARG A 323 -3.53 -9.68 -14.30
N ILE A 324 -3.81 -9.60 -13.01
CA ILE A 324 -5.06 -9.00 -12.47
C ILE A 324 -5.14 -7.50 -12.81
N SER A 325 -4.00 -6.88 -13.11
CA SER A 325 -3.90 -5.57 -13.76
C SER A 325 -4.52 -5.48 -15.16
N GLN A 326 -4.75 -6.62 -15.83
CA GLN A 326 -5.33 -6.76 -17.18
C GLN A 326 -6.74 -7.38 -17.15
N ASP A 327 -7.35 -7.59 -15.98
CA ASP A 327 -8.69 -8.22 -15.87
C ASP A 327 -9.74 -7.41 -16.64
N ASP A 328 -10.64 -8.08 -17.38
CA ASP A 328 -11.70 -7.44 -18.18
C ASP A 328 -12.51 -6.41 -17.37
N VAL A 329 -12.75 -6.70 -16.07
CA VAL A 329 -13.56 -5.86 -15.18
C VAL A 329 -12.72 -4.69 -14.63
N PRO A 330 -13.02 -3.41 -14.98
CA PRO A 330 -12.20 -2.26 -14.58
C PRO A 330 -12.09 -2.07 -13.06
N GLN A 331 -13.12 -2.45 -12.32
CA GLN A 331 -13.14 -2.41 -10.85
C GLN A 331 -12.11 -3.37 -10.25
N VAL A 332 -11.88 -4.55 -10.87
CA VAL A 332 -10.83 -5.48 -10.45
C VAL A 332 -9.45 -4.85 -10.63
N ARG A 333 -9.16 -4.34 -11.84
CA ARG A 333 -7.88 -3.66 -12.14
C ARG A 333 -7.60 -2.56 -11.13
N LYS A 334 -8.54 -1.62 -10.94
CA LYS A 334 -8.41 -0.49 -10.00
C LYS A 334 -8.20 -0.97 -8.56
N LEU A 335 -9.07 -1.85 -8.05
CA LEU A 335 -9.01 -2.32 -6.67
C LEU A 335 -7.81 -3.24 -6.36
N PHE A 336 -7.17 -3.79 -7.38
CA PHE A 336 -5.90 -4.52 -7.28
C PHE A 336 -4.71 -3.55 -7.27
N LEU A 337 -4.61 -2.66 -8.25
CA LEU A 337 -3.51 -1.70 -8.39
C LEU A 337 -3.40 -0.75 -7.20
N SER A 338 -4.53 -0.21 -6.70
CA SER A 338 -4.53 0.58 -5.45
C SER A 338 -4.05 -0.23 -4.24
N LYS A 339 -4.20 -1.56 -4.26
CA LYS A 339 -3.75 -2.42 -3.16
C LYS A 339 -2.26 -2.77 -3.24
N VAL A 340 -1.73 -2.95 -4.45
CA VAL A 340 -0.28 -3.02 -4.71
C VAL A 340 0.39 -1.72 -4.26
N HIS A 341 -0.13 -0.56 -4.70
CA HIS A 341 0.38 0.77 -4.33
C HIS A 341 0.43 0.94 -2.80
N GLN A 342 -0.70 0.69 -2.12
CA GLN A 342 -0.78 0.78 -0.66
C GLN A 342 0.28 -0.08 0.04
N TYR A 343 0.43 -1.35 -0.34
CA TYR A 343 1.35 -2.24 0.37
C TYR A 343 2.84 -1.92 0.11
N ILE A 344 3.20 -1.43 -1.07
CA ILE A 344 4.58 -0.97 -1.33
C ILE A 344 4.86 0.33 -0.55
N LYS A 345 3.89 1.26 -0.50
CA LYS A 345 3.96 2.50 0.29
C LYS A 345 4.08 2.24 1.79
N GLU A 346 3.36 1.23 2.30
CA GLU A 346 3.48 0.71 3.67
C GLU A 346 4.79 -0.08 3.92
N ARG A 347 5.66 -0.25 2.91
CA ARG A 347 6.88 -1.07 2.93
C ARG A 347 6.63 -2.53 3.36
N ALA A 348 5.44 -3.04 3.06
CA ALA A 348 4.96 -4.36 3.43
C ALA A 348 5.03 -5.38 2.28
N LEU A 349 5.34 -4.94 1.06
CA LEU A 349 5.38 -5.76 -0.16
C LEU A 349 6.61 -5.35 -0.99
N ASP A 350 7.22 -6.33 -1.66
CA ASP A 350 8.39 -6.13 -2.51
C ASP A 350 8.07 -5.25 -3.74
N ALA A 351 9.04 -4.45 -4.17
CA ALA A 351 8.90 -3.52 -5.29
C ALA A 351 8.64 -4.23 -6.64
N LYS A 352 9.03 -5.51 -6.81
CA LYS A 352 8.74 -6.30 -8.01
C LYS A 352 7.25 -6.35 -8.39
N TYR A 353 6.35 -6.18 -7.41
CA TYR A 353 4.90 -6.14 -7.66
C TYR A 353 4.46 -4.86 -8.39
N ALA A 354 5.29 -3.81 -8.45
CA ALA A 354 5.03 -2.62 -9.25
C ALA A 354 5.00 -2.90 -10.77
N CYS A 355 5.52 -4.05 -11.23
CA CYS A 355 5.31 -4.55 -12.59
C CYS A 355 3.82 -4.65 -12.97
N ALA A 356 2.90 -4.75 -11.99
CA ALA A 356 1.47 -4.67 -12.23
C ALA A 356 1.00 -3.34 -12.84
N PHE A 357 1.62 -2.20 -12.50
CA PHE A 357 1.28 -0.90 -13.12
C PHE A 357 1.72 -0.85 -14.59
N LEU A 358 2.83 -1.51 -14.90
CA LEU A 358 3.34 -1.61 -16.28
C LEU A 358 2.46 -2.58 -17.09
N LEU A 359 2.12 -3.75 -16.55
CA LEU A 359 1.25 -4.72 -17.25
C LEU A 359 -0.20 -4.22 -17.42
N ALA A 360 -0.63 -3.24 -16.62
CA ALA A 360 -1.89 -2.50 -16.81
C ALA A 360 -1.90 -1.55 -18.02
N MET A 361 -0.74 -1.32 -18.66
CA MET A 361 -0.60 -0.43 -19.81
C MET A 361 -0.60 -1.20 -21.11
N ASP A 362 -1.42 -0.74 -22.05
CA ASP A 362 -1.42 -1.23 -23.44
C ASP A 362 -0.84 -0.17 -24.40
N ASP A 363 -1.06 1.13 -24.11
CA ASP A 363 -0.59 2.27 -24.89
C ASP A 363 -0.16 3.43 -23.96
N TYR A 364 0.81 4.24 -24.38
CA TYR A 364 1.21 5.47 -23.68
C TYR A 364 0.13 6.58 -23.73
N HIS A 365 -0.83 6.46 -24.64
CA HIS A 365 -2.02 7.33 -24.68
C HIS A 365 -3.12 6.97 -23.67
N ALA A 366 -2.99 5.87 -22.93
CA ALA A 366 -4.02 5.44 -21.98
C ALA A 366 -4.28 6.52 -20.91
N PRO A 367 -5.54 6.83 -20.54
CA PRO A 367 -5.84 7.86 -19.52
C PRO A 367 -5.17 7.63 -18.16
N GLN A 368 -4.82 6.37 -17.86
CA GLN A 368 -4.13 5.97 -16.64
C GLN A 368 -2.61 6.13 -16.69
N TYR A 369 -2.02 6.48 -17.84
CA TYR A 369 -0.56 6.57 -18.04
C TYR A 369 0.12 7.46 -17.00
N GLU A 370 -0.38 8.68 -16.78
CA GLU A 370 0.17 9.61 -15.79
C GLU A 370 -0.04 9.14 -14.34
N GLU A 371 -1.14 8.42 -14.05
CA GLU A 371 -1.35 7.79 -12.73
C GLU A 371 -0.31 6.69 -12.50
N PHE A 372 -0.06 5.83 -13.49
CA PHE A 372 0.92 4.75 -13.40
C PHE A 372 2.36 5.28 -13.38
N LYS A 373 2.68 6.31 -14.18
CA LYS A 373 3.95 7.06 -14.12
C LYS A 373 4.18 7.60 -12.70
N HIS A 374 3.20 8.27 -12.11
CA HIS A 374 3.30 8.79 -10.75
C HIS A 374 3.50 7.68 -9.70
N ASN A 375 2.73 6.59 -9.78
CA ASN A 375 2.84 5.46 -8.87
C ASN A 375 4.23 4.80 -8.94
N ILE A 376 4.79 4.61 -10.14
CA ILE A 376 6.12 4.02 -10.32
C ILE A 376 7.24 4.97 -9.85
N ILE A 377 7.08 6.30 -10.04
CA ILE A 377 7.99 7.30 -9.45
C ILE A 377 7.99 7.19 -7.91
N GLU A 378 6.83 7.08 -7.27
CA GLU A 378 6.75 6.92 -5.80
C GLU A 378 7.42 5.60 -5.35
N VAL A 379 7.23 4.49 -6.08
CA VAL A 379 7.93 3.22 -5.81
C VAL A 379 9.45 3.39 -5.94
N ALA A 380 9.93 4.03 -7.01
CA ALA A 380 11.37 4.26 -7.21
C ALA A 380 11.99 5.10 -6.08
N GLN A 381 11.30 6.15 -5.63
CA GLN A 381 11.69 6.95 -4.45
C GLN A 381 11.74 6.09 -3.17
N ILE A 382 10.77 5.20 -2.94
CA ILE A 382 10.75 4.31 -1.77
C ILE A 382 11.98 3.39 -1.78
N CYS A 383 12.30 2.77 -2.92
CA CYS A 383 13.51 1.94 -3.09
C CYS A 383 14.78 2.74 -2.83
N GLN A 384 14.90 3.95 -3.38
CA GLN A 384 16.06 4.84 -3.14
C GLN A 384 16.20 5.23 -1.66
N GLN A 385 15.09 5.49 -0.96
CA GLN A 385 15.13 5.72 0.50
C GLN A 385 15.54 4.47 1.28
N VAL A 386 15.22 3.26 0.81
CA VAL A 386 15.74 2.01 1.39
C VAL A 386 17.25 1.89 1.14
N LYS A 387 17.72 2.10 -0.10
CA LYS A 387 19.15 2.15 -0.46
C LYS A 387 19.93 3.10 0.46
N MET A 388 19.48 4.34 0.62
CA MET A 388 20.16 5.34 1.46
C MET A 388 20.24 4.94 2.94
N ARG A 389 19.20 4.27 3.49
CA ARG A 389 19.23 3.75 4.86
C ARG A 389 20.15 2.54 4.99
N GLN A 390 20.11 1.61 4.04
CA GLN A 390 20.97 0.43 4.04
C GLN A 390 22.45 0.80 3.89
N LEU A 391 22.81 1.77 3.04
CA LEU A 391 24.20 2.24 2.93
C LEU A 391 24.74 2.91 4.21
N SER A 392 23.87 3.36 5.12
CA SER A 392 24.27 3.94 6.41
C SER A 392 24.55 2.89 7.51
N VAL A 393 24.16 1.63 7.27
CA VAL A 393 24.37 0.50 8.18
C VAL A 393 25.29 -0.50 7.47
N GLN A 394 26.44 -0.86 8.04
CA GLN A 394 27.38 -1.81 7.42
C GLN A 394 26.77 -3.23 7.36
N ALA A 395 25.93 -3.48 6.35
CA ALA A 395 25.24 -4.75 6.13
C ALA A 395 25.81 -5.45 4.89
N GLU A 396 26.22 -6.71 5.07
CA GLU A 396 26.88 -7.54 4.04
C GLU A 396 25.90 -8.19 3.03
N THR A 397 24.61 -7.90 3.12
CA THR A 397 23.59 -8.42 2.21
C THR A 397 23.69 -7.78 0.82
N ASN A 398 23.48 -8.57 -0.23
CA ASN A 398 23.51 -8.15 -1.64
C ASN A 398 22.73 -6.86 -1.90
N VAL A 399 23.43 -5.72 -1.88
CA VAL A 399 22.83 -4.38 -1.85
C VAL A 399 21.94 -4.14 -3.08
N LEU A 400 22.29 -4.76 -4.21
CA LEU A 400 21.66 -4.60 -5.53
C LEU A 400 20.16 -4.95 -5.59
N THR A 401 19.64 -5.80 -4.71
CA THR A 401 18.20 -6.15 -4.74
C THR A 401 17.29 -5.05 -4.22
N ALA A 402 17.82 -4.06 -3.48
CA ALA A 402 17.06 -2.92 -2.97
C ALA A 402 16.98 -1.74 -3.96
N TYR A 403 17.61 -1.85 -5.12
CA TYR A 403 17.68 -0.80 -6.14
C TYR A 403 16.41 -0.80 -6.99
N PRO A 404 15.83 0.36 -7.34
CA PRO A 404 14.65 0.41 -8.21
C PRO A 404 14.93 -0.18 -9.61
N GLU A 405 16.17 -0.12 -10.09
CA GLU A 405 16.62 -0.76 -11.33
C GLU A 405 16.41 -2.28 -11.32
N TYR A 406 16.45 -2.93 -10.14
CA TYR A 406 16.26 -4.37 -10.01
C TYR A 406 14.85 -4.85 -10.37
N MET A 407 13.86 -3.95 -10.44
CA MET A 407 12.54 -4.27 -11.00
C MET A 407 12.60 -4.80 -12.44
N ILE A 408 13.65 -4.43 -13.20
CA ILE A 408 13.86 -4.90 -14.58
C ILE A 408 13.95 -6.43 -14.67
N SER A 409 14.61 -7.11 -13.72
CA SER A 409 14.71 -8.59 -13.77
C SER A 409 13.36 -9.28 -13.59
N TYR A 410 12.40 -8.64 -12.93
CA TYR A 410 11.04 -9.17 -12.81
C TYR A 410 10.16 -8.76 -13.99
N LEU A 411 10.31 -7.53 -14.50
CA LEU A 411 9.57 -7.06 -15.67
C LEU A 411 9.91 -7.86 -16.92
N VAL A 412 11.20 -8.04 -17.25
CA VAL A 412 11.63 -8.73 -18.48
C VAL A 412 11.07 -10.15 -18.52
N HIS A 413 11.12 -10.87 -17.40
CA HIS A 413 10.58 -12.24 -17.31
C HIS A 413 9.05 -12.30 -17.25
N ALA A 414 8.39 -11.30 -16.66
CA ALA A 414 6.94 -11.21 -16.73
C ALA A 414 6.46 -10.91 -18.16
N LEU A 415 7.19 -10.08 -18.92
CA LEU A 415 6.87 -9.75 -20.31
C LEU A 415 7.05 -10.95 -21.26
N SER A 416 8.14 -11.74 -21.14
CA SER A 416 8.33 -12.91 -22.01
C SER A 416 7.29 -14.02 -21.81
N HIS A 417 6.70 -14.10 -20.62
CA HIS A 417 5.63 -15.05 -20.24
C HIS A 417 4.21 -14.46 -20.36
N ASP A 418 4.07 -13.18 -20.70
CA ASP A 418 2.75 -12.56 -20.90
C ASP A 418 2.11 -13.05 -22.23
N PRO A 419 0.80 -13.40 -22.27
CA PRO A 419 0.16 -13.84 -23.51
C PRO A 419 0.10 -12.78 -24.62
N SER A 420 0.31 -11.50 -24.31
CA SER A 420 0.46 -10.41 -25.30
C SER A 420 1.86 -10.32 -25.91
N CYS A 421 2.82 -11.15 -25.46
CA CYS A 421 4.17 -11.17 -26.02
C CYS A 421 4.17 -11.82 -27.41
N PRO A 422 4.49 -11.07 -28.49
CA PRO A 422 4.58 -11.62 -29.85
C PRO A 422 5.72 -12.63 -29.99
N ASN A 423 5.63 -13.45 -31.03
CA ASN A 423 6.75 -14.31 -31.43
C ASN A 423 7.89 -13.43 -31.97
N ILE A 424 9.07 -13.53 -31.35
CA ILE A 424 10.26 -12.77 -31.76
C ILE A 424 10.81 -13.14 -33.15
N GLU A 425 10.39 -14.30 -33.68
CA GLU A 425 10.75 -14.72 -35.03
C GLU A 425 9.88 -13.97 -36.07
N GLU A 426 8.67 -13.53 -35.70
CA GLU A 426 7.71 -12.75 -36.51
C GLU A 426 7.93 -11.22 -36.39
N HIS A 427 9.20 -10.82 -36.26
CA HIS A 427 9.68 -9.44 -36.08
C HIS A 427 9.37 -8.44 -37.21
N GLU A 428 8.62 -8.84 -38.24
CA GLU A 428 8.08 -7.95 -39.28
C GLU A 428 6.81 -7.22 -38.80
N ASP A 429 6.00 -7.84 -37.92
CA ASP A 429 4.86 -7.17 -37.26
C ASP A 429 5.36 -6.32 -36.09
N VAL A 430 5.82 -5.11 -36.41
CA VAL A 430 6.34 -4.16 -35.44
C VAL A 430 5.26 -3.66 -34.48
N GLU A 431 4.00 -3.55 -34.91
CA GLU A 431 2.91 -3.02 -34.09
C GLU A 431 2.61 -3.95 -32.90
N ALA A 432 2.71 -5.26 -33.08
CA ALA A 432 2.56 -6.26 -32.02
C ALA A 432 3.57 -6.10 -30.86
N PHE A 433 4.71 -5.44 -31.05
CA PHE A 433 5.70 -5.17 -29.99
C PHE A 433 5.35 -3.93 -29.13
N GLY A 434 4.30 -3.17 -29.47
CA GLY A 434 3.88 -1.95 -28.77
C GLY A 434 3.74 -2.11 -27.24
N PRO A 435 3.02 -3.13 -26.73
CA PRO A 435 2.90 -3.35 -25.29
C PRO A 435 4.25 -3.58 -24.61
N ILE A 436 5.18 -4.31 -25.22
CA ILE A 436 6.54 -4.51 -24.68
C ILE A 436 7.31 -3.18 -24.69
N TYR A 437 7.28 -2.47 -25.82
CA TYR A 437 7.98 -1.21 -25.99
C TYR A 437 7.54 -0.16 -24.96
N TRP A 438 6.24 0.12 -24.83
CA TRP A 438 5.74 1.15 -23.91
C TRP A 438 6.01 0.83 -22.44
N ARG A 439 5.91 -0.45 -22.06
CA ARG A 439 6.19 -0.93 -20.70
C ARG A 439 7.68 -0.78 -20.34
N LEU A 440 8.58 -1.16 -21.24
CA LEU A 440 10.02 -0.92 -21.07
C LEU A 440 10.34 0.58 -21.07
N HIS A 441 9.80 1.34 -22.02
CA HIS A 441 10.06 2.76 -22.19
C HIS A 441 9.66 3.56 -20.95
N LEU A 442 8.47 3.34 -20.37
CA LEU A 442 8.08 4.05 -19.15
C LEU A 442 9.00 3.73 -17.97
N LEU A 443 9.31 2.45 -17.74
CA LEU A 443 10.19 2.08 -16.62
C LEU A 443 11.58 2.71 -16.78
N LEU A 444 12.17 2.61 -17.98
CA LEU A 444 13.49 3.18 -18.26
C LEU A 444 13.48 4.72 -18.21
N LEU A 445 12.41 5.37 -18.68
CA LEU A 445 12.23 6.82 -18.57
C LEU A 445 12.20 7.29 -17.11
N ILE A 446 11.57 6.53 -16.21
CA ILE A 446 11.52 6.86 -14.78
C ILE A 446 12.88 6.60 -14.10
N LEU A 447 13.52 5.46 -14.39
CA LEU A 447 14.80 5.10 -13.77
C LEU A 447 15.98 5.97 -14.27
N LEU A 448 15.88 6.53 -15.48
CA LEU A 448 16.88 7.43 -16.09
C LEU A 448 16.47 8.91 -16.05
N GLY A 449 15.31 9.22 -15.50
CA GLY A 449 14.71 10.55 -15.45
C GLY A 449 15.12 11.34 -14.21
N GLU A 450 15.06 12.67 -14.32
CA GLU A 450 15.19 13.57 -13.16
C GLU A 450 13.81 13.97 -12.60
N GLU A 451 12.73 13.75 -13.35
CA GLU A 451 11.36 14.09 -12.93
C GLU A 451 10.94 13.31 -11.67
N GLY A 452 10.63 14.05 -10.61
CA GLY A 452 10.15 13.47 -9.34
C GLY A 452 11.25 13.14 -8.33
N LEU A 453 12.52 13.10 -8.71
CA LEU A 453 13.64 12.94 -7.76
C LEU A 453 13.94 14.27 -7.05
N GLN A 454 13.25 14.54 -5.93
CA GLN A 454 13.55 15.72 -5.08
C GLN A 454 14.98 15.73 -4.49
N HIS A 455 15.74 14.64 -4.67
CA HIS A 455 17.11 14.45 -4.18
C HIS A 455 18.04 13.84 -5.26
N SER A 456 17.90 14.24 -6.53
CA SER A 456 18.83 13.82 -7.58
C SER A 456 20.26 14.31 -7.29
N VAL A 457 21.14 13.40 -6.91
CA VAL A 457 22.57 13.70 -6.76
C VAL A 457 23.23 13.68 -8.14
N PRO A 458 24.04 14.69 -8.51
CA PRO A 458 24.75 14.71 -9.79
C PRO A 458 25.56 13.42 -10.00
N GLY A 459 25.34 12.76 -11.14
CA GLY A 459 25.97 11.49 -11.50
C GLY A 459 25.11 10.24 -11.31
N MET A 460 24.00 10.30 -10.55
CA MET A 460 23.14 9.12 -10.35
C MET A 460 22.58 8.55 -11.65
N LYS A 461 22.18 9.39 -12.63
CA LYS A 461 21.68 8.93 -13.93
C LYS A 461 22.67 8.00 -14.66
N LYS A 462 23.97 8.24 -14.52
CA LYS A 462 25.04 7.40 -15.10
C LYS A 462 25.24 6.08 -14.33
N GLU A 463 25.13 6.13 -12.99
CA GLU A 463 25.14 4.92 -12.13
C GLU A 463 23.94 4.02 -12.46
N SER A 464 22.73 4.59 -12.48
CA SER A 464 21.49 3.91 -12.86
C SER A 464 21.56 3.31 -14.27
N PHE A 465 22.02 4.06 -15.27
CA PHE A 465 22.22 3.53 -16.62
C PHE A 465 23.19 2.35 -16.67
N THR A 466 24.32 2.45 -15.95
CA THR A 466 25.32 1.36 -15.88
C THR A 466 24.72 0.12 -15.21
N THR A 467 23.93 0.30 -14.15
CA THR A 467 23.21 -0.78 -13.44
C THR A 467 22.17 -1.45 -14.34
N ILE A 468 21.36 -0.66 -15.05
CA ILE A 468 20.34 -1.13 -16.01
C ILE A 468 20.98 -2.00 -17.10
N VAL A 469 22.04 -1.51 -17.75
CA VAL A 469 22.76 -2.28 -18.78
C VAL A 469 23.37 -3.57 -18.19
N SER A 470 23.88 -3.51 -16.96
CA SER A 470 24.45 -4.67 -16.26
C SER A 470 23.40 -5.73 -15.94
N ILE A 471 22.18 -5.34 -15.56
CA ILE A 471 21.04 -6.26 -15.36
C ILE A 471 20.67 -6.92 -16.70
N PHE A 472 20.44 -6.15 -17.77
CA PHE A 472 20.10 -6.70 -19.08
C PHE A 472 21.16 -7.66 -19.61
N LYS A 473 22.46 -7.31 -19.49
CA LYS A 473 23.57 -8.22 -19.85
C LYS A 473 23.58 -9.49 -19.01
N SER A 474 23.36 -9.40 -17.70
CA SER A 474 23.29 -10.57 -16.82
C SER A 474 22.14 -11.51 -17.22
N ILE A 475 21.01 -10.96 -17.69
CA ILE A 475 19.89 -11.74 -18.24
C ILE A 475 20.26 -12.40 -19.57
N LYS A 476 20.98 -11.70 -20.47
CA LYS A 476 21.50 -12.31 -21.72
C LYS A 476 22.48 -13.46 -21.48
N TYR A 477 23.25 -13.44 -20.40
CA TYR A 477 24.10 -14.56 -19.98
C TYR A 477 23.38 -15.64 -19.17
N SER A 478 22.04 -15.58 -19.09
CA SER A 478 21.19 -16.53 -18.38
C SER A 478 20.13 -17.16 -19.30
N GLN A 479 19.65 -18.34 -18.91
CA GLN A 479 18.49 -19.02 -19.50
C GLN A 479 17.26 -18.90 -18.60
N ASP A 480 16.08 -18.99 -19.20
CA ASP A 480 14.80 -19.05 -18.51
C ASP A 480 14.68 -20.36 -17.72
N VAL A 481 14.33 -20.28 -16.43
CA VAL A 481 14.17 -21.46 -15.55
C VAL A 481 12.79 -22.11 -15.70
N VAL A 482 11.79 -21.36 -16.17
CA VAL A 482 10.39 -21.79 -16.25
C VAL A 482 10.08 -22.41 -17.61
N ASP A 483 10.53 -21.79 -18.70
CA ASP A 483 10.41 -22.29 -20.07
C ASP A 483 11.64 -21.90 -20.89
N VAL A 484 12.56 -22.84 -21.07
CA VAL A 484 13.82 -22.64 -21.83
C VAL A 484 13.57 -22.07 -23.23
N ASN A 485 12.44 -22.35 -23.87
CA ASN A 485 12.10 -21.82 -25.20
C ASN A 485 11.95 -20.29 -25.20
N LYS A 486 11.53 -19.70 -24.06
CA LYS A 486 11.42 -18.24 -23.86
C LYS A 486 12.76 -17.55 -23.66
N THR A 487 13.88 -18.28 -23.56
CA THR A 487 15.23 -17.69 -23.42
C THR A 487 15.55 -16.70 -24.54
N LYS A 488 15.29 -17.06 -25.81
CA LYS A 488 15.49 -16.13 -26.93
C LYS A 488 14.62 -14.86 -26.77
N THR A 489 13.39 -15.01 -26.28
CA THR A 489 12.45 -13.90 -26.04
C THR A 489 12.95 -12.96 -24.94
N LEU A 490 13.45 -13.50 -23.83
CA LEU A 490 14.12 -12.71 -22.78
C LEU A 490 15.27 -11.89 -23.37
N HIS A 491 16.11 -12.50 -24.22
CA HIS A 491 17.28 -11.85 -24.80
C HIS A 491 16.89 -10.72 -25.77
N ALA A 492 15.87 -10.93 -26.62
CA ALA A 492 15.32 -9.90 -27.50
C ALA A 492 14.74 -8.70 -26.74
N ILE A 493 13.99 -8.96 -25.64
CA ILE A 493 13.47 -7.91 -24.75
C ILE A 493 14.63 -7.14 -24.08
N CYS A 494 15.72 -7.81 -23.72
CA CYS A 494 16.92 -7.16 -23.17
C CYS A 494 17.63 -6.26 -24.19
N ASP A 495 17.76 -6.71 -25.45
CA ASP A 495 18.39 -5.91 -26.51
C ASP A 495 17.58 -4.64 -26.80
N LEU A 496 16.25 -4.76 -26.91
CA LEU A 496 15.36 -3.61 -27.05
C LEU A 496 15.48 -2.65 -25.84
N GLY A 497 15.50 -3.18 -24.62
CA GLY A 497 15.68 -2.40 -23.39
C GLY A 497 17.02 -1.66 -23.33
N ILE A 498 18.12 -2.28 -23.78
CA ILE A 498 19.43 -1.64 -23.88
C ILE A 498 19.40 -0.48 -24.88
N LEU A 499 18.75 -0.63 -26.03
CA LEU A 499 18.67 0.43 -27.05
C LEU A 499 17.80 1.60 -26.59
N ILE A 500 16.63 1.33 -26.00
CA ILE A 500 15.78 2.37 -25.39
C ILE A 500 16.58 3.14 -24.32
N GLY A 501 17.28 2.41 -23.43
CA GLY A 501 18.12 3.02 -22.40
C GLY A 501 19.24 3.90 -22.98
N LYS A 502 19.92 3.45 -24.04
CA LYS A 502 20.95 4.23 -24.75
C LYS A 502 20.39 5.53 -25.32
N LYS A 503 19.18 5.53 -25.88
CA LYS A 503 18.56 6.76 -26.39
C LYS A 503 18.18 7.74 -25.27
N LEU A 504 17.62 7.24 -24.17
CA LEU A 504 17.25 8.05 -23.01
C LEU A 504 18.48 8.65 -22.28
N CYS A 505 19.65 8.03 -22.45
CA CYS A 505 20.93 8.47 -21.91
C CYS A 505 21.84 9.05 -23.01
N GLN A 506 21.55 10.29 -23.43
CA GLN A 506 22.24 11.00 -24.52
C GLN A 506 23.75 11.30 -24.27
N GLU A 507 24.29 10.98 -23.09
CA GLU A 507 25.71 11.11 -22.81
C GLU A 507 26.50 9.97 -23.45
N GLN A 508 27.66 10.27 -24.07
CA GLN A 508 28.62 9.25 -24.52
C GLN A 508 29.31 8.58 -23.33
N ILE A 509 28.56 7.72 -22.64
CA ILE A 509 29.07 6.89 -21.56
C ILE A 509 29.86 5.74 -22.20
N ASN A 510 31.18 5.83 -22.17
CA ASN A 510 32.03 4.65 -22.30
C ASN A 510 31.65 3.70 -21.15
N ILE A 511 30.91 2.64 -21.48
CA ILE A 511 30.52 1.59 -20.55
C ILE A 511 31.78 0.78 -20.23
N SER A 512 32.48 1.17 -19.16
CA SER A 512 33.48 0.31 -18.52
C SER A 512 32.82 -1.03 -18.17
N GLU A 513 33.59 -2.12 -18.20
CA GLU A 513 33.11 -3.50 -18.09
C GLU A 513 31.92 -3.66 -17.12
N ALA A 514 30.77 -4.05 -17.69
CA ALA A 514 29.53 -4.18 -16.95
C ALA A 514 29.67 -5.27 -15.89
N GLN A 515 29.47 -4.91 -14.62
CA GLN A 515 29.60 -5.85 -13.51
C GLN A 515 28.45 -6.86 -13.54
N THR A 516 28.75 -8.13 -13.29
CA THR A 516 27.74 -9.19 -13.23
C THR A 516 26.79 -8.96 -12.06
N VAL A 517 25.49 -8.83 -12.33
CA VAL A 517 24.45 -8.65 -11.30
C VAL A 517 23.86 -10.00 -10.93
N SER A 518 23.75 -10.29 -9.64
CA SER A 518 23.05 -11.48 -9.15
C SER A 518 21.56 -11.38 -9.48
N LEU A 519 21.04 -12.32 -10.26
CA LEU A 519 19.63 -12.36 -10.68
C LEU A 519 18.80 -13.29 -9.77
N PRO A 520 17.45 -13.19 -9.78
CA PRO A 520 16.59 -14.11 -9.05
C PRO A 520 16.73 -15.54 -9.59
N SER A 521 17.26 -16.46 -8.80
CA SER A 521 17.50 -17.86 -9.19
C SER A 521 16.23 -18.69 -9.45
N GLN A 522 15.07 -18.20 -9.02
CA GLN A 522 13.76 -18.77 -9.36
C GLN A 522 13.33 -18.47 -10.81
N LEU A 523 13.99 -17.51 -11.45
CA LEU A 523 13.68 -16.97 -12.78
C LEU A 523 14.80 -17.30 -13.78
N TYR A 524 16.07 -17.19 -13.33
CA TYR A 524 17.24 -17.25 -14.19
C TYR A 524 18.26 -18.27 -13.71
N ALA A 525 18.78 -19.07 -14.64
CA ALA A 525 19.95 -19.93 -14.42
C ALA A 525 21.10 -19.49 -15.34
N PRO A 526 22.37 -19.55 -14.91
CA PRO A 526 23.49 -19.23 -15.77
C PRO A 526 23.59 -20.23 -16.93
N VAL A 527 23.90 -19.74 -18.14
CA VAL A 527 24.13 -20.60 -19.31
C VAL A 527 25.40 -21.44 -19.06
N GLN A 528 25.26 -22.77 -19.05
CA GLN A 528 26.41 -23.66 -18.98
C GLN A 528 27.11 -23.68 -20.35
N LYS A 529 28.33 -23.13 -20.42
CA LYS A 529 29.21 -23.33 -21.58
C LYS A 529 29.81 -24.73 -21.49
N ASP A 530 29.27 -25.67 -22.26
CA ASP A 530 29.92 -26.97 -22.46
C ASP A 530 31.32 -26.76 -23.04
N GLN A 531 32.32 -27.39 -22.44
CA GLN A 531 33.75 -27.16 -22.76
C GLN A 531 34.20 -27.72 -24.12
N ASN A 532 33.28 -28.19 -24.96
CA ASN A 532 33.56 -28.97 -26.17
C ASN A 532 32.83 -28.44 -27.41
N GLU A 533 32.65 -27.13 -27.57
CA GLU A 533 32.37 -26.56 -28.89
C GLU A 533 33.05 -25.19 -29.07
N ASN A 534 33.80 -25.04 -30.17
CA ASN A 534 34.48 -23.79 -30.56
C ASN A 534 33.45 -22.73 -30.99
N SER A 535 32.81 -22.05 -30.03
CA SER A 535 31.80 -21.02 -30.27
C SER A 535 32.36 -19.62 -29.99
N VAL A 536 33.08 -19.07 -30.98
CA VAL A 536 33.55 -17.67 -31.00
C VAL A 536 32.41 -16.70 -31.44
N GLU A 537 31.15 -17.16 -31.43
CA GLU A 537 29.99 -16.48 -32.04
C GLU A 537 28.83 -16.16 -31.06
N SER A 538 29.00 -16.35 -29.74
CA SER A 538 27.89 -16.14 -28.78
C SER A 538 27.82 -14.75 -28.12
N ASP A 539 28.82 -13.88 -28.34
CA ASP A 539 28.76 -12.47 -27.94
C ASP A 539 28.32 -11.59 -29.13
N GLU A 540 27.43 -10.63 -28.85
CA GLU A 540 27.05 -9.46 -29.68
C GLU A 540 26.00 -9.58 -30.81
N GLN A 541 25.41 -10.73 -31.16
CA GLN A 541 24.28 -10.71 -32.12
C GLN A 541 23.00 -10.12 -31.47
N ILE A 542 22.70 -8.86 -31.82
CA ILE A 542 21.47 -8.13 -31.43
C ILE A 542 20.27 -8.74 -32.17
N TRP A 543 19.13 -8.90 -31.48
CA TRP A 543 17.88 -9.37 -32.12
C TRP A 543 17.49 -8.50 -33.35
N PRO A 544 17.33 -9.07 -34.56
CA PRO A 544 17.13 -8.29 -35.80
C PRO A 544 15.93 -7.32 -35.80
N GLY A 545 14.87 -7.61 -35.04
CA GLY A 545 13.71 -6.73 -34.91
C GLY A 545 13.97 -5.44 -34.13
N CYS A 546 15.04 -5.38 -33.33
CA CYS A 546 15.30 -4.29 -32.38
C CYS A 546 15.24 -2.89 -33.00
N GLU A 547 15.98 -2.66 -34.09
CA GLU A 547 16.12 -1.33 -34.67
C GLU A 547 14.83 -0.87 -35.36
N ASN A 548 14.12 -1.80 -36.01
CA ASN A 548 12.83 -1.54 -36.66
C ASN A 548 11.74 -1.19 -35.63
N VAL A 549 11.65 -1.97 -34.55
CA VAL A 549 10.70 -1.73 -33.44
C VAL A 549 10.98 -0.39 -32.78
N LEU A 550 12.24 -0.10 -32.47
CA LEU A 550 12.65 1.18 -31.90
C LEU A 550 12.27 2.36 -32.83
N ALA A 551 12.69 2.32 -34.09
CA ALA A 551 12.45 3.41 -35.03
C ALA A 551 10.95 3.71 -35.25
N HIS A 552 10.11 2.67 -35.30
CA HIS A 552 8.66 2.82 -35.46
C HIS A 552 8.01 3.55 -34.27
N PHE A 553 8.22 3.08 -33.04
CA PHE A 553 7.56 3.69 -31.87
C PHE A 553 8.14 5.07 -31.53
N GLU A 554 9.39 5.35 -31.90
CA GLU A 554 9.97 6.69 -31.85
C GLU A 554 9.32 7.66 -32.83
N ALA A 555 9.06 7.22 -34.06
CA ALA A 555 8.32 8.00 -35.05
C ALA A 555 6.90 8.31 -34.55
N LEU A 556 6.23 7.34 -33.91
CA LEU A 556 4.89 7.53 -33.31
C LEU A 556 4.89 8.57 -32.17
N MET A 557 5.89 8.58 -31.28
CA MET A 557 6.01 9.64 -30.26
C MET A 557 6.24 11.01 -30.90
N THR A 558 7.14 11.06 -31.89
CA THR A 558 7.57 12.33 -32.50
C THR A 558 6.44 12.95 -33.33
N ALA A 559 5.76 12.16 -34.17
CA ALA A 559 4.70 12.65 -35.05
C ALA A 559 3.54 13.32 -34.29
N LYS A 560 3.09 12.74 -33.18
CA LYS A 560 1.95 13.26 -32.41
C LYS A 560 2.29 14.45 -31.51
N SER A 561 3.55 14.60 -31.07
CA SER A 561 3.98 15.81 -30.35
C SER A 561 3.76 17.10 -31.15
N ALA A 562 3.82 17.02 -32.49
CA ALA A 562 3.58 18.14 -33.40
C ALA A 562 2.08 18.47 -33.61
N GLU A 563 1.15 17.55 -33.32
CA GLU A 563 -0.29 17.76 -33.50
C GLU A 563 -0.92 18.51 -32.32
N VAL A 564 -0.39 18.31 -31.11
CA VAL A 564 -0.89 18.90 -29.85
C VAL A 564 -0.61 20.41 -29.74
N GLU A 565 0.34 20.96 -30.50
CA GLU A 565 0.73 22.38 -30.46
C GLU A 565 -0.22 23.34 -31.22
N SER A 566 -1.42 22.91 -31.64
CA SER A 566 -2.38 23.76 -32.37
C SER A 566 -3.60 24.19 -31.52
N PRO A 567 -3.56 25.36 -30.84
CA PRO A 567 -4.67 25.83 -30.02
C PRO A 567 -5.77 26.48 -30.87
N LYS A 568 -7.01 26.00 -30.71
CA LYS A 568 -8.21 26.80 -30.99
C LYS A 568 -9.07 26.90 -29.74
N ASP A 569 -9.23 28.13 -29.26
CA ASP A 569 -10.14 28.47 -28.17
C ASP A 569 -11.55 27.94 -28.42
N LYS A 570 -12.03 27.10 -27.49
CA LYS A 570 -13.44 27.04 -27.13
C LYS A 570 -13.58 26.96 -25.62
N MET A 571 -13.99 28.08 -25.02
CA MET A 571 -14.53 28.09 -23.67
C MET A 571 -15.85 27.33 -23.65
N LEU A 572 -16.00 26.40 -22.72
CA LEU A 572 -17.28 26.09 -22.09
C LEU A 572 -17.07 26.09 -20.57
N ILE A 573 -17.88 26.88 -19.88
CA ILE A 573 -18.01 26.87 -18.42
C ILE A 573 -19.38 26.28 -18.16
N ASP A 574 -19.42 24.97 -18.02
CA ASP A 574 -20.38 24.19 -17.21
C ASP A 574 -20.10 22.72 -17.48
N GLU A 575 -19.66 21.98 -16.46
CA GLU A 575 -19.76 20.52 -16.38
C GLU A 575 -19.37 20.07 -14.96
N THR A 576 -20.35 19.61 -14.21
CA THR A 576 -20.15 18.55 -13.21
C THR A 576 -19.67 17.30 -13.93
N ASP A 577 -18.88 16.45 -13.27
CA ASP A 577 -18.58 15.14 -13.86
C ASP A 577 -19.84 14.26 -13.99
N GLU A 578 -19.76 13.22 -14.83
CA GLU A 578 -20.87 12.30 -15.15
C GLU A 578 -21.36 11.49 -13.92
N PHE A 579 -20.80 11.74 -12.73
CA PHE A 579 -21.10 11.09 -11.46
C PHE A 579 -21.45 12.08 -10.32
N GLY A 580 -21.55 13.38 -10.61
CA GLY A 580 -22.06 14.40 -9.68
C GLY A 580 -21.18 14.71 -8.46
N ASN A 581 -19.85 14.55 -8.55
CA ASN A 581 -18.96 14.86 -7.43
C ASN A 581 -18.44 16.31 -7.44
N GLU A 582 -18.26 16.89 -6.25
CA GLU A 582 -17.72 18.25 -6.10
C GLU A 582 -16.22 18.33 -6.48
N VAL A 583 -15.87 19.36 -7.26
CA VAL A 583 -14.49 19.60 -7.69
C VAL A 583 -13.60 19.93 -6.47
N PRO A 584 -12.46 19.26 -6.26
CA PRO A 584 -11.60 19.52 -5.11
C PRO A 584 -11.15 20.99 -5.02
N LEU A 585 -11.35 21.60 -3.86
CA LEU A 585 -11.02 23.01 -3.54
C LEU A 585 -9.61 23.43 -4.02
N GLY A 586 -8.63 22.52 -3.99
CA GLY A 586 -7.28 22.78 -4.48
C GLY A 586 -7.17 23.12 -5.99
N LYS A 587 -8.06 22.59 -6.84
CA LYS A 587 -8.15 22.98 -8.26
C LYS A 587 -8.80 24.36 -8.41
N ILE A 588 -9.90 24.60 -7.70
CA ILE A 588 -10.62 25.90 -7.72
C ILE A 588 -9.68 27.03 -7.26
N VAL A 589 -8.94 26.83 -6.17
CA VAL A 589 -7.97 27.81 -5.65
C VAL A 589 -6.80 28.05 -6.63
N LYS A 590 -6.34 27.04 -7.37
CA LYS A 590 -5.32 27.24 -8.44
C LYS A 590 -5.85 28.10 -9.59
N ILE A 591 -7.09 27.88 -10.02
CA ILE A 591 -7.74 28.65 -11.10
C ILE A 591 -7.99 30.11 -10.66
N LEU A 592 -8.44 30.32 -9.43
CA LEU A 592 -8.63 31.67 -8.88
C LEU A 592 -7.30 32.42 -8.69
N LYS A 593 -6.23 31.73 -8.26
CA LYS A 593 -4.89 32.33 -8.11
C LYS A 593 -4.26 32.73 -9.45
N SER A 594 -4.46 31.96 -10.53
CA SER A 594 -3.93 32.34 -11.85
C SER A 594 -4.64 33.54 -12.47
N GLN A 595 -5.91 33.79 -12.12
CA GLN A 595 -6.67 34.96 -12.57
C GLN A 595 -6.37 36.25 -11.76
N GLY A 596 -5.88 36.13 -10.52
CA GLY A 596 -5.61 37.26 -9.62
C GLY A 596 -4.43 38.18 -10.03
N ALA A 597 -3.55 37.74 -10.95
CA ALA A 597 -2.31 38.46 -11.27
C ALA A 597 -2.46 39.69 -12.19
N LYS A 598 -3.69 40.06 -12.61
CA LYS A 598 -3.94 41.18 -13.54
C LYS A 598 -5.02 42.16 -13.05
N LYS A 599 -4.75 42.88 -11.94
CA LYS A 599 -5.32 44.22 -11.64
C LYS A 599 -4.68 44.86 -10.39
N ALA A 600 -3.53 45.51 -10.57
CA ALA A 600 -3.01 46.44 -9.58
C ALA A 600 -3.54 47.86 -9.87
N GLY A 601 -4.14 48.52 -8.87
CA GLY A 601 -4.27 49.99 -8.87
C GLY A 601 -5.63 50.59 -8.46
N ARG A 602 -5.84 50.79 -7.16
CA ARG A 602 -6.18 52.12 -6.61
C ARG A 602 -6.05 52.16 -5.08
N LYS A 603 -5.46 53.25 -4.57
CA LYS A 603 -5.41 53.57 -3.13
C LYS A 603 -6.70 54.28 -2.70
N GLN A 604 -7.19 53.99 -1.51
CA GLN A 604 -7.87 54.99 -0.67
C GLN A 604 -7.70 54.66 0.83
N LYS A 605 -7.65 55.70 1.67
CA LYS A 605 -7.48 55.63 3.14
C LYS A 605 -8.79 56.02 3.83
N THR A 606 -9.12 55.38 4.96
CA THR A 606 -9.92 55.99 6.06
C THR A 606 -9.73 55.27 7.41
N LYS A 607 -10.14 55.91 8.50
CA LYS A 607 -10.10 55.46 9.92
C LYS A 607 -11.53 55.50 10.54
N SER A 608 -11.85 55.11 11.79
CA SER A 608 -11.09 54.57 12.95
C SER A 608 -12.04 53.94 13.98
N GLY A 609 -11.57 52.96 14.76
CA GLY A 609 -12.21 52.47 15.98
C GLY A 609 -13.26 51.36 15.76
N SER A 610 -13.61 50.54 16.76
CA SER A 610 -13.22 50.53 18.19
C SER A 610 -13.08 49.10 18.74
N ILE A 611 -12.42 48.99 19.90
CA ILE A 611 -12.24 47.74 20.66
C ILE A 611 -13.57 47.27 21.27
N ASN A 612 -13.80 45.95 21.32
CA ASN A 612 -14.35 45.28 22.49
C ASN A 612 -13.77 43.86 22.57
N MET A 613 -13.43 43.43 23.79
CA MET A 613 -12.88 42.10 24.08
C MET A 613 -14.00 41.21 24.61
N GLU A 614 -14.24 40.08 23.96
CA GLU A 614 -14.76 38.89 24.63
C GLU A 614 -13.76 37.75 24.43
N LYS A 615 -13.62 36.89 25.43
CA LYS A 615 -12.66 35.79 25.42
C LYS A 615 -13.31 34.59 24.75
N ASP A 616 -12.91 34.29 23.52
CA ASP A 616 -13.07 32.97 22.94
C ASP A 616 -11.71 32.25 22.98
N ASP A 617 -11.69 31.04 23.54
CA ASP A 617 -10.54 30.14 23.48
C ASP A 617 -10.45 29.54 22.06
N ASP A 618 -9.81 30.28 21.15
CA ASP A 618 -9.74 29.96 19.72
C ASP A 618 -8.82 28.76 19.41
N VAL A 619 -9.36 27.55 19.62
CA VAL A 619 -8.75 26.27 19.21
C VAL A 619 -8.44 26.23 17.70
N LEU A 620 -9.19 26.97 16.86
CA LEU A 620 -8.92 27.07 15.42
C LEU A 620 -7.73 27.99 15.10
N GLY A 621 -7.42 28.96 15.96
CA GLY A 621 -6.20 29.77 15.90
C GLY A 621 -4.94 28.92 16.10
N LEU A 622 -4.97 28.02 17.07
CA LEU A 622 -3.89 27.09 17.38
C LEU A 622 -3.55 26.15 16.19
N VAL A 623 -4.57 25.72 15.44
CA VAL A 623 -4.41 24.91 14.22
C VAL A 623 -3.83 25.72 13.05
N ARG A 624 -3.98 27.06 13.05
CA ARG A 624 -3.40 27.94 12.03
C ARG A 624 -1.91 28.19 12.27
N GLU A 625 -1.48 28.41 13.53
CA GLU A 625 -0.05 28.53 13.86
C GLU A 625 0.75 27.29 13.40
N ILE A 626 0.27 26.09 13.70
CA ILE A 626 0.92 24.81 13.33
C ILE A 626 1.11 24.67 11.80
N ASN A 627 0.25 25.30 10.99
CA ASN A 627 0.34 25.26 9.53
C ASN A 627 1.19 26.39 8.92
N LEU A 628 1.38 27.51 9.62
CA LEU A 628 2.17 28.66 9.15
C LEU A 628 3.68 28.42 9.33
N ASP A 629 4.11 27.84 10.45
CA ASP A 629 5.53 27.52 10.75
C ASP A 629 6.20 26.62 9.68
N ASN A 630 5.42 25.83 8.94
CA ASN A 630 5.91 24.95 7.88
C ASN A 630 6.13 25.68 6.53
N GLN A 631 5.70 26.94 6.37
CA GLN A 631 5.89 27.69 5.11
C GLN A 631 7.04 28.72 5.15
N GLU A 632 7.41 29.26 6.31
CA GLU A 632 8.39 30.37 6.36
C GLU A 632 9.87 29.92 6.32
N ASN A 633 10.17 28.63 6.50
CA ASN A 633 11.54 28.09 6.47
C ASN A 633 12.08 27.75 5.05
N LEU A 634 11.59 28.42 4.01
CA LEU A 634 12.09 28.30 2.62
C LEU A 634 12.49 29.67 2.04
N GLY A 635 13.45 30.33 2.69
CA GLY A 635 14.05 31.57 2.20
C GLY A 635 15.40 31.88 2.88
N GLU A 636 16.39 32.27 2.07
CA GLU A 636 17.61 33.00 2.48
C GLU A 636 18.61 32.27 3.40
N SER A 637 19.41 31.37 2.80
CA SER A 637 20.74 31.01 3.33
C SER A 637 21.81 31.93 2.72
N GLU A 638 22.33 32.88 3.48
CA GLU A 638 23.41 33.78 3.04
C GLU A 638 24.77 33.06 2.91
N LYS A 639 25.50 33.38 1.83
CA LYS A 639 26.84 32.84 1.55
C LYS A 639 27.90 33.43 2.48
N SER A 640 28.39 32.66 3.46
CA SER A 640 29.61 32.99 4.20
C SER A 640 30.80 32.09 3.82
N LYS A 641 31.93 32.71 3.41
CA LYS A 641 33.18 32.01 3.07
C LYS A 641 34.02 31.77 4.33
N PRO A 642 34.67 30.60 4.51
CA PRO A 642 35.58 30.37 5.63
C PRO A 642 36.95 31.05 5.40
N LYS A 643 37.41 31.84 6.37
CA LYS A 643 38.80 32.35 6.41
C LYS A 643 39.70 31.30 7.08
N LYS A 644 40.71 30.81 6.36
CA LYS A 644 41.84 30.06 6.94
C LYS A 644 42.56 30.92 7.99
N LYS A 645 42.75 30.38 9.20
CA LYS A 645 43.83 30.82 10.10
C LYS A 645 45.00 29.83 9.96
N ARG A 646 46.19 30.35 9.70
CA ARG A 646 47.45 29.63 9.93
C ARG A 646 47.68 29.54 11.44
N MET A 647 48.21 28.42 11.91
CA MET A 647 48.99 28.37 13.14
C MET A 647 50.43 28.09 12.71
N ASP A 648 51.34 29.01 13.04
CA ASP A 648 52.77 28.80 12.84
C ASP A 648 53.29 27.95 13.99
N ALA A 649 54.00 26.86 13.67
CA ALA A 649 54.79 26.12 14.64
C ALA A 649 56.11 26.83 14.88
N LYS A 650 56.56 26.87 16.13
CA LYS A 650 57.95 27.21 16.47
C LYS A 650 58.42 26.31 17.61
N GLU A 651 59.54 25.64 17.36
CA GLU A 651 60.11 24.62 18.23
C GLU A 651 60.98 25.22 19.36
N SER A 652 61.37 24.32 20.27
CA SER A 652 62.67 24.21 20.95
C SER A 652 62.86 24.82 22.35
N ASN A 653 63.20 23.88 23.26
CA ASN A 653 63.98 23.92 24.50
C ASN A 653 63.21 24.32 25.77
N ASP A 654 63.11 23.50 26.83
CA ASP A 654 63.99 22.40 27.31
C ASP A 654 63.27 21.05 27.54
#